data_AF-A0A6N7VSV9-F1
#
_entry.id   AF-A0A6N7VSV9-F1
#
_cell.length_a   1.000
_cell.length_b   1.000
_cell.length_c   1.000
_cell.angle_alpha   90.00
_cell.angle_beta   90.00
_cell.angle_gamma   90.00
#
_symmetry.space_group_name_H-M   'P 1'
#
loop_
_entity.id
_entity.type
_entity.pdbx_description
1 polymer ?
#
loop_
_entity_poly.entity_id
_entity_poly.type
_entity_poly.pdbx_seq_one_letter_code
_entity_poly.pdbx_strand_id
1 'polypeptide(L)'
;MTQSQLTATQIANALVRTSQQESFEVAVVAACTMVYDHWRDAEGSSEFDDDSLRTLSGSAKKRMHYEVKRLLEGADTEKHRQVFEELLVLRAQRLDGAGLRQGPTPIIADLMAALVGKGASILDPACGIGTCLLAVGLNSPDAELVGFESNTEAARLAAQRLALAGISARIHMEAWKPEGRQDRWDGVVVSPPPKARQAILTKESGRTDRREFSWSEQTQKVLSKGGRACILLPAVSATRAGAGARIRRELIASGRLQAIIELPAKSIHDNDAPSVLWVSGPEEVPHMKGQVLVANMAAVVGADQFEWDVAAGAVHTCVEWLQHGTQPQVPEWLAQTMSVEELLHQDTALPSALLERREKETDILVGPGTLGRSERLLTRLKLANFKSIGHAVSIPLSPLTLIFGKNSAGKSSVLQSILLMKQSVGQPTLNPYGPQARLGSYAGLVHGHDLSLPFHWGITFAPVLGESGIVPAPGRLREIDVSFHWDSDQQAALPQEVSGVFQGRQVTWTLDSDSQSFRLSVEALMRLAEIEEAERERGGEPGSISVYRKLGSTLESAGLSSLTFERNGLLPATVADTDLQRLKEAHDTSVAWAGTSAALLDRIGGLVSEVGQELGMLLDRVVYLGPLRQAPTRISQRGMVDDGLDIPFHLLHNVSQRRIISQHLQDLGMHYRLDAVPVVTPSGDSLVGELAGLVLTDSRTGVRLSPSDVGFGVSQVLPIIVELAARRQSIIMVEQPEIHLHPGMQAELADLFIDSVNPSGNANQVIVETHSENLVLRLQRRIKDGTIDADDVSIIYIDQNHEGKGTVRRLRLDDSGDFLDEWPHGFFVEQFEELFGEY
;
A
#
# COMPACT_ATOMS: atom_id res chain seq x y z
N MET A 1 18.52 46.94 -36.18
CA MET A 1 18.60 46.50 -34.77
C MET A 1 18.43 45.00 -34.75
N THR A 2 19.47 44.27 -34.35
CA THR A 2 19.64 42.82 -34.55
C THR A 2 18.74 42.00 -33.60
N GLN A 3 18.09 40.97 -34.14
CA GLN A 3 17.04 40.11 -33.56
C GLN A 3 17.45 39.27 -32.31
N SER A 4 18.57 39.54 -31.64
CA SER A 4 19.14 38.68 -30.60
C SER A 4 18.85 39.11 -29.16
N GLN A 5 17.93 40.06 -28.91
CA GLN A 5 17.65 40.56 -27.55
C GLN A 5 16.17 40.82 -27.30
N LEU A 6 15.34 39.80 -27.51
CA LEU A 6 14.15 39.62 -26.67
C LEU A 6 14.47 38.46 -25.74
N THR A 7 14.94 38.75 -24.52
CA THR A 7 15.23 37.70 -23.53
C THR A 7 13.93 36.98 -23.19
N ALA A 8 13.96 35.66 -22.95
CA ALA A 8 12.77 34.93 -22.49
C ALA A 8 12.17 35.56 -21.22
N THR A 9 13.01 36.23 -20.42
CA THR A 9 12.63 37.12 -19.30
C THR A 9 11.74 38.29 -19.71
N GLN A 10 11.86 38.87 -20.90
CA GLN A 10 10.96 39.92 -21.40
C GLN A 10 9.62 39.38 -21.88
N ILE A 11 9.57 38.15 -22.39
CA ILE A 11 8.31 37.47 -22.73
C ILE A 11 7.61 37.04 -21.43
N ALA A 12 8.33 36.42 -20.49
CA ALA A 12 7.83 36.08 -19.17
C ALA A 12 7.41 37.33 -18.37
N ASN A 13 8.20 38.42 -18.37
CA ASN A 13 7.82 39.67 -17.72
C ASN A 13 6.66 40.38 -18.43
N ALA A 14 6.46 40.20 -19.73
CA ALA A 14 5.27 40.70 -20.43
C ALA A 14 4.01 39.90 -20.07
N LEU A 15 4.15 38.59 -19.84
CA LEU A 15 3.10 37.67 -19.34
C LEU A 15 2.79 37.86 -17.85
N VAL A 16 3.79 38.23 -17.03
CA VAL A 16 3.66 38.45 -15.59
C VAL A 16 3.19 39.87 -15.26
N ARG A 17 3.58 40.90 -16.03
CA ARG A 17 3.07 42.29 -15.86
C ARG A 17 1.61 42.47 -16.26
N THR A 18 1.02 41.49 -16.93
CA THR A 18 -0.38 41.45 -17.36
C THR A 18 -1.28 40.76 -16.32
N SER A 19 -0.95 40.87 -15.03
CA SER A 19 -1.72 40.38 -13.88
C SER A 19 -3.03 41.14 -13.62
N GLN A 20 -3.60 41.81 -14.61
CA GLN A 20 -5.04 42.08 -14.65
C GLN A 20 -5.69 40.89 -15.37
N GLN A 21 -6.67 40.24 -14.73
CA GLN A 21 -7.24 38.95 -15.15
C GLN A 21 -7.54 38.81 -16.66
N GLU A 22 -7.91 39.89 -17.34
CA GLU A 22 -8.21 39.86 -18.79
C GLU A 22 -7.00 39.60 -19.69
N SER A 23 -5.77 39.87 -19.23
CA SER A 23 -4.56 39.77 -20.06
C SER A 23 -3.77 38.47 -19.90
N PHE A 24 -4.04 37.66 -18.87
CA PHE A 24 -3.43 36.34 -18.67
C PHE A 24 -4.07 35.27 -19.57
N GLU A 25 -5.41 35.25 -19.70
CA GLU A 25 -6.11 34.31 -20.59
C GLU A 25 -5.72 34.50 -22.06
N VAL A 26 -5.61 35.76 -22.51
CA VAL A 26 -5.14 36.11 -23.87
C VAL A 26 -3.72 35.58 -24.13
N ALA A 27 -2.89 35.63 -23.11
CA ALA A 27 -1.52 35.14 -23.12
C ALA A 27 -1.43 33.61 -23.23
N VAL A 28 -2.29 32.87 -22.53
CA VAL A 28 -2.34 31.41 -22.67
C VAL A 28 -2.89 30.98 -24.02
N VAL A 29 -3.94 31.65 -24.50
CA VAL A 29 -4.51 31.39 -25.84
C VAL A 29 -3.45 31.63 -26.91
N ALA A 30 -2.65 32.69 -26.79
CA ALA A 30 -1.54 32.95 -27.68
C ALA A 30 -0.45 31.87 -27.61
N ALA A 31 -0.09 31.40 -26.41
CA ALA A 31 0.89 30.31 -26.23
C ALA A 31 0.40 28.99 -26.86
N CYS A 32 -0.85 28.60 -26.63
CA CYS A 32 -1.45 27.40 -27.23
C CYS A 32 -1.55 27.51 -28.76
N THR A 33 -1.94 28.68 -29.28
CA THR A 33 -2.02 28.95 -30.72
C THR A 33 -0.63 28.91 -31.36
N MET A 34 0.41 29.43 -30.69
CA MET A 34 1.79 29.34 -31.15
C MET A 34 2.29 27.90 -31.20
N VAL A 35 2.03 27.08 -30.18
CA VAL A 35 2.40 25.65 -30.19
C VAL A 35 1.72 24.92 -31.35
N TYR A 36 0.44 25.21 -31.58
CA TYR A 36 -0.37 24.62 -32.65
C TYR A 36 0.08 25.04 -34.06
N ASP A 37 0.24 26.35 -34.32
CA ASP A 37 0.69 26.84 -35.63
C ASP A 37 2.06 26.29 -35.99
N HIS A 38 2.92 26.13 -35.00
CA HIS A 38 4.25 25.59 -35.18
C HIS A 38 4.28 24.07 -35.35
N TRP A 39 3.36 23.34 -34.70
CA TRP A 39 3.09 21.93 -35.00
C TRP A 39 2.64 21.76 -36.46
N ARG A 40 1.71 22.60 -36.92
CA ARG A 40 1.21 22.61 -38.30
C ARG A 40 2.30 22.93 -39.32
N ASP A 41 3.15 23.93 -39.04
CA ASP A 41 4.19 24.38 -39.97
C ASP A 41 5.37 23.39 -40.07
N ALA A 42 5.58 22.54 -39.05
CA ALA A 42 6.59 21.47 -39.06
C ALA A 42 6.22 20.25 -39.93
N GLU A 43 4.93 20.01 -40.18
CA GLU A 43 4.42 18.91 -41.02
C GLU A 43 4.51 19.21 -42.54
N GLY A 44 5.64 19.67 -43.04
CA GLY A 44 5.85 19.98 -44.47
C GLY A 44 5.55 18.81 -45.44
N SER A 45 4.27 18.59 -45.77
CA SER A 45 3.67 17.73 -46.81
C SER A 45 3.57 16.20 -46.62
N SER A 46 2.33 15.72 -46.80
CA SER A 46 1.88 14.55 -47.60
C SER A 46 1.83 13.12 -47.05
N GLU A 47 1.98 12.87 -45.74
CA GLU A 47 1.61 11.56 -45.16
C GLU A 47 0.71 11.70 -43.93
N PHE A 48 -0.45 12.32 -44.17
CA PHE A 48 -1.70 11.90 -43.54
C PHE A 48 -2.54 11.32 -44.67
N ASP A 49 -3.15 10.15 -44.47
CA ASP A 49 -3.98 9.51 -45.48
C ASP A 49 -4.98 10.52 -46.09
N ASP A 50 -4.73 10.84 -47.36
CA ASP A 50 -5.24 12.00 -48.08
C ASP A 50 -6.77 11.85 -48.34
N ASP A 51 -7.33 10.65 -48.18
CA ASP A 51 -8.77 10.39 -48.34
C ASP A 51 -9.61 10.89 -47.13
N SER A 52 -9.03 10.95 -45.93
CA SER A 52 -9.74 11.41 -44.73
C SER A 52 -9.69 12.94 -44.54
N LEU A 53 -8.70 13.62 -45.15
CA LEU A 53 -8.52 15.07 -45.03
C LEU A 53 -8.93 15.86 -46.28
N ARG A 54 -9.03 15.25 -47.47
CA ARG A 54 -9.60 15.91 -48.67
C ARG A 54 -11.09 16.19 -48.58
N THR A 55 -11.81 15.49 -47.70
CA THR A 55 -13.23 15.72 -47.42
C THR A 55 -13.48 16.82 -46.40
N LEU A 56 -12.43 17.31 -45.72
CA LEU A 56 -12.54 18.40 -44.74
C LEU A 56 -12.32 19.74 -45.45
N SER A 57 -13.43 20.37 -45.85
CA SER A 57 -13.48 21.72 -46.43
C SER A 57 -12.70 22.76 -45.59
N GLY A 58 -12.38 23.93 -46.14
CA GLY A 58 -11.80 25.05 -45.37
C GLY A 58 -12.60 25.42 -44.10
N SER A 59 -13.86 25.00 -44.02
CA SER A 59 -14.75 25.07 -42.86
C SER A 59 -14.37 24.11 -41.72
N ALA A 60 -13.71 22.99 -41.98
CA ALA A 60 -13.24 22.02 -40.99
C ALA A 60 -11.94 22.48 -40.30
N LYS A 61 -10.98 23.03 -41.06
CA LYS A 61 -9.79 23.69 -40.48
C LYS A 61 -10.18 24.91 -39.64
N LYS A 62 -11.14 25.71 -40.13
CA LYS A 62 -11.76 26.78 -39.34
C LYS A 62 -12.52 26.25 -38.14
N ARG A 63 -13.20 25.09 -38.23
CA ARG A 63 -13.86 24.45 -37.09
C ARG A 63 -12.88 23.94 -36.05
N MET A 64 -11.75 23.33 -36.43
CA MET A 64 -10.76 22.85 -35.45
C MET A 64 -10.04 24.02 -34.76
N HIS A 65 -9.68 25.06 -35.51
CA HIS A 65 -9.16 26.31 -34.93
C HIS A 65 -10.22 27.00 -34.06
N TYR A 66 -11.49 27.01 -34.49
CA TYR A 66 -12.62 27.48 -33.68
C TYR A 66 -12.86 26.61 -32.45
N GLU A 67 -12.64 25.30 -32.50
CA GLU A 67 -12.83 24.39 -31.36
C GLU A 67 -11.70 24.52 -30.35
N VAL A 68 -10.44 24.62 -30.76
CA VAL A 68 -9.34 24.96 -29.86
C VAL A 68 -9.58 26.34 -29.26
N LYS A 69 -9.98 27.33 -30.08
CA LYS A 69 -10.31 28.67 -29.59
C LYS A 69 -11.53 28.66 -28.66
N ARG A 70 -12.58 27.87 -28.92
CA ARG A 70 -13.79 27.71 -28.09
C ARG A 70 -13.49 26.99 -26.78
N LEU A 71 -12.63 25.98 -26.81
CA LEU A 71 -12.14 25.28 -25.61
C LEU A 71 -11.30 26.20 -24.72
N LEU A 72 -10.63 27.19 -25.32
CA LEU A 72 -9.84 28.19 -24.60
C LEU A 72 -10.67 29.44 -24.23
N GLU A 73 -11.75 29.78 -24.94
CA GLU A 73 -12.64 30.92 -24.65
C GLU A 73 -13.47 30.62 -23.37
N GLY A 74 -13.18 31.34 -22.28
CA GLY A 74 -13.87 31.17 -20.99
C GLY A 74 -13.35 30.00 -20.12
N ALA A 75 -12.23 29.40 -20.52
CA ALA A 75 -11.51 28.44 -19.69
C ALA A 75 -10.62 29.15 -18.66
N ASP A 76 -10.56 28.59 -17.45
CA ASP A 76 -9.63 29.04 -16.43
C ASP A 76 -8.18 28.66 -16.78
N THR A 77 -7.23 29.27 -16.07
CA THR A 77 -5.78 29.03 -16.18
C THR A 77 -5.40 27.54 -16.17
N GLU A 78 -6.14 26.70 -15.45
CA GLU A 78 -5.83 25.28 -15.29
C GLU A 78 -6.22 24.47 -16.53
N LYS A 79 -7.41 24.69 -17.10
CA LYS A 79 -7.81 24.07 -18.38
C LYS A 79 -6.88 24.50 -19.52
N HIS A 80 -6.49 25.75 -19.52
CA HIS A 80 -5.50 26.34 -20.42
C HIS A 80 -4.14 25.64 -20.34
N ARG A 81 -3.63 25.39 -19.13
CA ARG A 81 -2.42 24.60 -18.89
C ARG A 81 -2.57 23.16 -19.38
N GLN A 82 -3.71 22.52 -19.12
CA GLN A 82 -3.98 21.16 -19.56
C GLN A 82 -3.94 21.02 -21.09
N VAL A 83 -4.59 21.92 -21.82
CA VAL A 83 -4.57 21.94 -23.29
C VAL A 83 -3.15 22.16 -23.82
N PHE A 84 -2.37 23.03 -23.19
CA PHE A 84 -0.97 23.26 -23.54
C PHE A 84 -0.11 22.00 -23.38
N GLU A 85 -0.26 21.26 -22.27
CA GLU A 85 0.45 20.00 -22.03
C GLU A 85 0.02 18.91 -23.03
N GLU A 86 -1.28 18.79 -23.33
CA GLU A 86 -1.79 17.84 -24.33
C GLU A 86 -1.23 18.13 -25.73
N LEU A 87 -1.17 19.41 -26.13
CA LEU A 87 -0.57 19.82 -27.40
C LEU A 87 0.95 19.56 -27.44
N LEU A 88 1.65 19.73 -26.32
CA LEU A 88 3.08 19.39 -26.21
C LEU A 88 3.32 17.89 -26.36
N VAL A 89 2.51 17.06 -25.71
CA VAL A 89 2.57 15.59 -25.80
C VAL A 89 2.26 15.14 -27.23
N LEU A 90 1.22 15.69 -27.86
CA LEU A 90 0.85 15.36 -29.25
C LEU A 90 1.92 15.81 -30.26
N ARG A 91 2.55 16.97 -30.05
CA ARG A 91 3.67 17.45 -30.89
C ARG A 91 4.89 16.55 -30.75
N ALA A 92 5.13 16.02 -29.57
CA ALA A 92 6.26 15.16 -29.29
C ALA A 92 6.12 13.74 -29.83
N GLN A 93 4.92 13.14 -29.70
CA GLN A 93 4.65 11.78 -30.16
C GLN A 93 4.71 11.60 -31.69
N ARG A 94 4.74 12.69 -32.47
CA ARG A 94 4.67 12.65 -33.95
C ARG A 94 5.86 13.25 -34.69
N LEU A 95 6.83 13.86 -33.99
CA LEU A 95 8.00 14.51 -34.61
C LEU A 95 9.31 13.99 -34.02
N ASP A 96 9.65 12.74 -34.33
CA ASP A 96 11.01 12.18 -34.14
C ASP A 96 12.09 12.97 -34.91
N GLY A 97 11.70 13.93 -35.77
CA GLY A 97 12.60 14.72 -36.62
C GLY A 97 12.83 16.20 -36.23
N ALA A 98 12.06 16.81 -35.32
CA ALA A 98 12.08 18.27 -35.15
C ALA A 98 13.17 18.81 -34.20
N GLY A 99 13.93 17.95 -33.54
CA GLY A 99 15.00 18.37 -32.62
C GLY A 99 14.55 19.10 -31.36
N LEU A 100 13.24 19.09 -31.08
CA LEU A 100 12.66 19.48 -29.80
C LEU A 100 12.91 18.35 -28.81
N ARG A 101 13.66 18.66 -27.77
CA ARG A 101 14.16 17.67 -26.83
C ARG A 101 13.06 17.30 -25.83
N GLN A 102 12.53 16.09 -25.93
CA GLN A 102 11.81 15.49 -24.82
C GLN A 102 12.84 15.00 -23.81
N GLY A 103 12.84 15.61 -22.62
CA GLY A 103 13.71 15.23 -21.51
C GLY A 103 13.29 13.89 -20.89
N PRO A 104 13.52 13.68 -19.58
CA PRO A 104 12.93 12.54 -18.88
C PRO A 104 11.40 12.55 -18.98
N THR A 105 10.76 11.39 -18.80
CA THR A 105 9.30 11.33 -18.60
C THR A 105 8.89 12.09 -17.35
N PRO A 106 7.63 12.55 -17.20
CA PRO A 106 7.19 13.28 -16.00
C PRO A 106 7.51 12.54 -14.69
N ILE A 107 7.29 11.22 -14.65
CA ILE A 107 7.59 10.36 -13.50
C ILE A 107 9.09 10.40 -13.15
N ILE A 108 9.96 10.34 -14.17
CA ILE A 108 11.42 10.41 -13.95
C ILE A 108 11.85 11.83 -13.58
N ALA A 109 11.20 12.87 -14.12
CA ALA A 109 11.46 14.26 -13.75
C ALA A 109 11.07 14.54 -12.29
N ASP A 110 9.95 13.98 -11.82
CA ASP A 110 9.51 14.07 -10.42
C ASP A 110 10.47 13.35 -9.48
N LEU A 111 10.92 12.15 -9.85
CA LEU A 111 11.99 11.44 -9.13
C LEU A 111 13.27 12.28 -9.07
N MET A 112 13.71 12.83 -10.20
CA MET A 112 14.92 13.67 -10.25
C MET A 112 14.77 14.91 -9.36
N ALA A 113 13.61 15.56 -9.35
CA ALA A 113 13.30 16.69 -8.48
C ALA A 113 13.33 16.30 -7.00
N ALA A 114 12.71 15.17 -6.64
CA ALA A 114 12.70 14.65 -5.28
C ALA A 114 14.13 14.30 -4.79
N LEU A 115 14.96 13.70 -5.64
CA LEU A 115 16.35 13.36 -5.29
C LEU A 115 17.24 14.59 -5.06
N VAL A 116 17.01 15.68 -5.81
CA VAL A 116 17.68 16.97 -5.58
C VAL A 116 17.21 17.60 -4.26
N GLY A 117 15.93 17.44 -3.91
CA GLY A 117 15.35 17.95 -2.67
C GLY A 117 15.06 19.45 -2.70
N LYS A 118 14.65 20.01 -1.56
CA LYS A 118 14.33 21.44 -1.42
C LYS A 118 15.62 22.26 -1.33
N GLY A 119 15.84 23.16 -2.29
CA GLY A 119 16.97 24.09 -2.33
C GLY A 119 16.52 25.51 -2.68
N ALA A 120 17.24 26.52 -2.21
CA ALA A 120 16.91 27.92 -2.51
C ALA A 120 17.24 28.30 -3.96
N SER A 121 18.18 27.59 -4.58
CA SER A 121 18.62 27.84 -5.96
C SER A 121 18.84 26.53 -6.73
N ILE A 122 18.15 26.36 -7.86
CA ILE A 122 18.21 25.15 -8.69
C ILE A 122 18.60 25.48 -10.13
N LEU A 123 19.63 24.79 -10.64
CA LEU A 123 20.12 24.92 -12.02
C LEU A 123 19.75 23.69 -12.86
N ASP A 124 19.23 23.94 -14.06
CA ASP A 124 19.21 22.97 -15.15
C ASP A 124 20.03 23.51 -16.35
N PRO A 125 21.28 23.05 -16.52
CA PRO A 125 22.17 23.57 -17.55
C PRO A 125 21.83 23.05 -18.97
N ALA A 126 20.83 22.17 -19.11
CA ALA A 126 20.35 21.67 -20.39
C ALA A 126 18.83 21.36 -20.30
N CYS A 127 18.02 22.40 -20.13
CA CYS A 127 16.64 22.28 -19.66
C CYS A 127 15.62 21.78 -20.70
N GLY A 128 15.95 21.77 -22.00
CA GLY A 128 15.01 21.33 -23.04
C GLY A 128 13.72 22.13 -23.00
N ILE A 129 12.57 21.43 -23.01
CA ILE A 129 11.24 22.02 -22.83
C ILE A 129 10.84 22.26 -21.36
N GLY A 130 11.82 22.20 -20.44
CA GLY A 130 11.62 22.55 -19.03
C GLY A 130 10.99 21.46 -18.17
N THR A 131 11.00 20.19 -18.58
CA THR A 131 10.34 19.10 -17.82
C THR A 131 10.89 18.96 -16.40
N CYS A 132 12.22 18.97 -16.21
CA CYS A 132 12.82 18.90 -14.88
C CYS A 132 12.55 20.17 -14.07
N LEU A 133 12.68 21.34 -14.68
CA LEU A 133 12.41 22.62 -14.00
C LEU A 133 10.93 22.74 -13.58
N LEU A 134 10.01 22.19 -14.37
CA LEU A 134 8.59 22.14 -14.03
C LEU A 134 8.36 21.26 -12.80
N ALA A 135 8.92 20.05 -12.80
CA ALA A 135 8.85 19.14 -11.65
C ALA A 135 9.45 19.75 -10.38
N VAL A 136 10.61 20.40 -10.50
CA VAL A 136 11.23 21.11 -9.36
C VAL A 136 10.35 22.27 -8.89
N GLY A 137 9.86 23.12 -9.78
CA GLY A 137 9.07 24.30 -9.40
C GLY A 137 7.72 23.95 -8.78
N LEU A 138 7.11 22.83 -9.17
CA LEU A 138 5.89 22.33 -8.51
C LEU A 138 6.16 21.83 -7.09
N ASN A 139 7.33 21.23 -6.86
CA ASN A 139 7.73 20.70 -5.54
C ASN A 139 8.41 21.74 -4.64
N SER A 140 8.90 22.84 -5.21
CA SER A 140 9.64 23.90 -4.52
C SER A 140 9.30 25.26 -5.16
N PRO A 141 8.10 25.80 -4.90
CA PRO A 141 7.62 27.04 -5.55
C PRO A 141 8.46 28.27 -5.22
N ASP A 142 9.15 28.26 -4.07
CA ASP A 142 10.00 29.37 -3.61
C ASP A 142 11.45 29.29 -4.13
N ALA A 143 11.81 28.23 -4.86
CA ALA A 143 13.17 28.05 -5.35
C ALA A 143 13.49 28.98 -6.53
N GLU A 144 14.70 29.55 -6.55
CA GLU A 144 15.19 30.24 -7.74
C GLU A 144 15.57 29.21 -8.82
N LEU A 145 14.76 29.15 -9.88
CA LEU A 145 14.98 28.22 -11.00
C LEU A 145 15.72 28.90 -12.15
N VAL A 146 16.81 28.29 -12.61
CA VAL A 146 17.57 28.76 -13.78
C VAL A 146 17.80 27.64 -14.78
N GLY A 147 17.44 27.88 -16.03
CA GLY A 147 17.56 26.92 -17.13
C GLY A 147 18.41 27.45 -18.27
N PHE A 148 19.17 26.58 -18.94
CA PHE A 148 19.88 26.89 -20.19
C PHE A 148 19.43 25.94 -21.30
N GLU A 149 19.13 26.47 -22.48
CA GLU A 149 18.83 25.67 -23.67
C GLU A 149 19.28 26.40 -24.94
N SER A 150 20.09 25.73 -25.73
CA SER A 150 20.65 26.22 -26.99
C SER A 150 19.62 26.29 -28.12
N ASN A 151 18.62 25.41 -28.09
CA ASN A 151 17.51 25.45 -29.03
C ASN A 151 16.51 26.51 -28.59
N THR A 152 16.47 27.63 -29.32
CA THR A 152 15.58 28.76 -29.03
C THR A 152 14.09 28.38 -28.96
N GLU A 153 13.65 27.38 -29.73
CA GLU A 153 12.29 26.86 -29.68
C GLU A 153 12.01 26.18 -28.34
N ALA A 154 12.86 25.22 -27.96
CA ALA A 154 12.70 24.46 -26.72
C ALA A 154 12.78 25.38 -25.49
N ALA A 155 13.69 26.35 -25.50
CA ALA A 155 13.82 27.36 -24.45
C ALA A 155 12.56 28.23 -24.32
N ARG A 156 11.92 28.61 -25.44
CA ARG A 156 10.64 29.34 -25.43
C ARG A 156 9.51 28.50 -24.88
N LEU A 157 9.42 27.23 -25.29
CA LEU A 157 8.43 26.29 -24.75
C LEU A 157 8.62 26.09 -23.25
N ALA A 158 9.86 25.92 -22.78
CA ALA A 158 10.17 25.82 -21.36
C ALA A 158 9.69 27.05 -20.58
N ALA A 159 10.00 28.25 -21.07
CA ALA A 159 9.59 29.49 -20.42
C ALA A 159 8.06 29.65 -20.39
N GLN A 160 7.37 29.34 -21.49
CA GLN A 160 5.90 29.36 -21.56
C GLN A 160 5.29 28.33 -20.61
N ARG A 161 5.79 27.10 -20.63
CA ARG A 161 5.32 26.00 -19.79
C ARG A 161 5.42 26.32 -18.30
N LEU A 162 6.56 26.87 -17.87
CA LEU A 162 6.79 27.27 -16.48
C LEU A 162 5.89 28.44 -16.09
N ALA A 163 5.76 29.46 -16.95
CA ALA A 163 4.88 30.61 -16.70
C ALA A 163 3.40 30.20 -16.58
N LEU A 164 2.93 29.28 -17.43
CA LEU A 164 1.56 28.74 -17.37
C LEU A 164 1.30 27.96 -16.08
N ALA A 165 2.34 27.32 -15.52
CA ALA A 165 2.27 26.65 -14.23
C ALA A 165 2.43 27.61 -13.03
N GLY A 166 2.53 28.93 -13.26
CA GLY A 166 2.75 29.93 -12.21
C GLY A 166 4.17 29.90 -11.61
N ILE A 167 5.11 29.22 -12.27
CA ILE A 167 6.48 29.03 -11.78
C ILE A 167 7.40 30.08 -12.39
N SER A 168 8.09 30.82 -11.52
CA SER A 168 9.11 31.80 -11.94
C SER A 168 10.43 31.10 -12.23
N ALA A 169 10.94 31.23 -13.46
CA ALA A 169 12.23 30.67 -13.86
C ALA A 169 12.98 31.57 -14.84
N ARG A 170 14.31 31.61 -14.72
CA ARG A 170 15.19 32.31 -15.67
C ARG A 170 15.69 31.33 -16.73
N ILE A 171 15.09 31.37 -17.92
CA ILE A 171 15.49 30.52 -19.05
C ILE A 171 16.41 31.30 -20.02
N HIS A 172 17.62 30.78 -20.21
CA HIS A 172 18.65 31.31 -21.09
C HIS A 172 18.63 30.57 -22.43
N MET A 173 18.50 31.31 -23.54
CA MET A 173 18.46 30.77 -24.90
C MET A 173 19.87 30.61 -25.49
N GLU A 174 20.75 29.94 -24.75
CA GLU A 174 22.14 29.68 -25.12
C GLU A 174 22.62 28.37 -24.49
N ALA A 175 23.69 27.80 -25.02
CA ALA A 175 24.35 26.66 -24.39
C ALA A 175 25.02 27.11 -23.08
N TRP A 176 24.84 26.34 -22.01
CA TRP A 176 25.50 26.62 -20.76
C TRP A 176 27.02 26.48 -20.87
N LYS A 177 27.75 27.48 -20.36
CA LYS A 177 29.22 27.48 -20.30
C LYS A 177 29.70 27.60 -18.84
N PRO A 178 30.43 26.61 -18.31
CA PRO A 178 30.91 26.62 -16.93
C PRO A 178 32.12 27.54 -16.70
N GLU A 179 32.87 27.87 -17.76
CA GLU A 179 34.09 28.67 -17.68
C GLU A 179 33.79 30.11 -17.23
N GLY A 180 34.43 30.53 -16.12
CA GLY A 180 34.29 31.89 -15.58
C GLY A 180 33.07 32.15 -14.69
N ARG A 181 32.20 31.15 -14.45
CA ARG A 181 31.06 31.27 -13.54
C ARG A 181 31.46 30.88 -12.11
N GLN A 182 31.19 31.77 -11.14
CA GLN A 182 31.50 31.53 -9.72
C GLN A 182 30.27 31.10 -8.89
N ASP A 183 29.08 31.17 -9.47
CA ASP A 183 27.83 30.87 -8.77
C ASP A 183 27.82 29.43 -8.22
N ARG A 184 27.18 29.27 -7.06
CA ARG A 184 26.98 27.98 -6.39
C ARG A 184 25.48 27.75 -6.23
N TRP A 185 25.05 26.54 -6.55
CA TRP A 185 23.64 26.14 -6.60
C TRP A 185 23.37 25.09 -5.52
N ASP A 186 22.23 25.20 -4.86
CA ASP A 186 21.79 24.23 -3.85
C ASP A 186 21.28 22.94 -4.50
N GLY A 187 20.79 23.04 -5.74
CA GLY A 187 20.42 21.89 -6.53
C GLY A 187 20.86 22.00 -7.99
N VAL A 188 21.24 20.87 -8.57
CA VAL A 188 21.42 20.74 -10.02
C VAL A 188 20.65 19.55 -10.54
N VAL A 189 19.71 19.78 -11.44
CA VAL A 189 18.97 18.73 -12.13
C VAL A 189 19.34 18.77 -13.60
N VAL A 190 19.81 17.66 -14.17
CA VAL A 190 20.17 17.67 -15.59
C VAL A 190 19.90 16.32 -16.24
N SER A 191 19.17 16.37 -17.33
CA SER A 191 19.27 15.38 -18.39
C SER A 191 20.19 16.00 -19.44
N PRO A 192 21.32 15.39 -19.83
CA PRO A 192 22.14 15.87 -20.94
C PRO A 192 21.62 15.40 -22.31
N PRO A 193 21.94 16.12 -23.41
CA PRO A 193 21.53 15.72 -24.75
C PRO A 193 22.25 14.43 -25.22
N PRO A 194 21.69 13.66 -26.18
CA PRO A 194 22.32 12.45 -26.72
C PRO A 194 23.68 12.68 -27.41
N LYS A 195 24.47 11.59 -27.55
CA LYS A 195 25.88 11.59 -28.04
C LYS A 195 26.14 12.38 -29.34
N ALA A 196 25.19 12.44 -30.27
CA ALA A 196 25.35 13.16 -31.54
C ALA A 196 25.34 14.70 -31.36
N ARG A 197 24.59 15.22 -30.37
CA ARG A 197 24.46 16.66 -30.09
C ARG A 197 25.49 17.16 -29.06
N GLN A 198 26.10 16.27 -28.28
CA GLN A 198 27.22 16.58 -27.37
C GLN A 198 28.50 17.04 -28.09
N ALA A 199 28.64 16.77 -29.39
CA ALA A 199 29.79 17.19 -30.19
C ALA A 199 29.98 18.72 -30.26
N ILE A 200 28.91 19.48 -30.04
CA ILE A 200 28.89 20.95 -30.09
C ILE A 200 29.58 21.56 -28.85
N LEU A 201 29.38 20.98 -27.66
CA LEU A 201 30.00 21.45 -26.40
C LEU A 201 31.51 21.17 -26.33
N THR A 202 31.99 20.15 -27.04
CA THR A 202 33.39 19.68 -26.97
C THR A 202 34.37 20.41 -27.89
N LYS A 203 33.90 21.15 -28.90
CA LYS A 203 34.81 21.94 -29.75
C LYS A 203 35.50 23.07 -28.98
N GLU A 204 34.94 23.51 -27.86
CA GLU A 204 35.46 24.63 -27.07
C GLU A 204 36.34 24.22 -25.87
N SER A 205 36.21 22.98 -25.34
CA SER A 205 36.88 22.57 -24.08
C SER A 205 38.20 21.79 -24.22
N GLY A 206 38.67 21.54 -25.45
CA GLY A 206 40.02 21.02 -25.73
C GLY A 206 40.36 19.61 -25.22
N ARG A 207 39.43 18.89 -24.58
CA ARG A 207 39.63 17.51 -24.10
C ARG A 207 38.79 16.55 -24.93
N THR A 208 39.43 15.80 -25.82
CA THR A 208 38.81 14.90 -26.81
C THR A 208 38.29 13.58 -26.24
N ASP A 209 38.67 13.22 -25.02
CA ASP A 209 38.22 11.98 -24.38
C ASP A 209 37.14 12.23 -23.32
N ARG A 210 35.88 11.95 -23.72
CA ARG A 210 34.74 11.44 -22.91
C ARG A 210 33.61 12.46 -22.63
N ARG A 211 32.64 12.44 -23.56
CA ARG A 211 31.52 13.39 -23.73
C ARG A 211 30.39 13.26 -22.71
N GLU A 212 30.25 12.11 -22.05
CA GLU A 212 29.17 11.83 -21.09
C GLU A 212 29.51 12.18 -19.63
N PHE A 213 30.79 12.16 -19.25
CA PHE A 213 31.23 12.45 -17.87
C PHE A 213 31.58 13.91 -17.62
N SER A 214 31.65 14.73 -18.68
CA SER A 214 31.89 16.18 -18.54
C SER A 214 30.77 16.85 -17.74
N TRP A 215 29.53 16.38 -17.88
CA TRP A 215 28.38 16.87 -17.12
C TRP A 215 28.53 16.53 -15.64
N SER A 216 28.98 15.33 -15.29
CA SER A 216 29.26 14.95 -13.90
C SER A 216 30.30 15.87 -13.27
N GLU A 217 31.46 16.08 -13.93
CA GLU A 217 32.52 16.95 -13.42
C GLU A 217 32.08 18.43 -13.32
N GLN A 218 31.32 18.92 -14.28
CA GLN A 218 30.87 20.31 -14.32
C GLN A 218 29.81 20.59 -13.26
N THR A 219 28.88 19.68 -13.05
CA THR A 219 27.84 19.80 -12.01
C THR A 219 28.45 19.87 -10.62
N GLN A 220 29.49 19.07 -10.32
CA GLN A 220 30.18 19.16 -9.02
C GLN A 220 30.83 20.52 -8.77
N LYS A 221 31.37 21.17 -9.80
CA LYS A 221 32.07 22.45 -9.66
C LYS A 221 31.15 23.61 -9.27
N VAL A 222 29.87 23.49 -9.59
CA VAL A 222 28.86 24.53 -9.36
C VAL A 222 27.92 24.22 -8.20
N LEU A 223 28.08 23.08 -7.53
CA LEU A 223 27.25 22.69 -6.40
C LEU A 223 27.73 23.39 -5.11
N SER A 224 26.78 23.89 -4.31
CA SER A 224 27.07 24.44 -2.98
C SER A 224 27.54 23.33 -2.02
N LYS A 225 28.17 23.68 -0.90
CA LYS A 225 28.72 22.68 0.04
C LYS A 225 27.67 21.72 0.60
N GLY A 226 26.42 22.17 0.72
CA GLY A 226 25.28 21.36 1.16
C GLY A 226 24.36 20.90 0.01
N GLY A 227 24.68 21.27 -1.23
CA GLY A 227 23.80 21.05 -2.36
C GLY A 227 23.78 19.61 -2.86
N ARG A 228 22.75 19.27 -3.63
CA ARG A 228 22.59 17.96 -4.27
C ARG A 228 22.43 18.07 -5.78
N ALA A 229 22.90 17.06 -6.49
CA ALA A 229 22.77 16.98 -7.93
C ALA A 229 22.18 15.64 -8.35
N CYS A 230 21.24 15.67 -9.30
CA CYS A 230 20.70 14.49 -9.96
C CYS A 230 20.93 14.58 -11.47
N ILE A 231 21.69 13.63 -12.00
CA ILE A 231 22.15 13.62 -13.39
C ILE A 231 21.65 12.34 -14.07
N LEU A 232 20.92 12.46 -15.17
CA LEU A 232 20.47 11.34 -15.98
C LEU A 232 21.49 11.01 -17.07
N LEU A 233 22.14 9.86 -17.01
CA LEU A 233 23.19 9.44 -17.95
C LEU A 233 22.84 8.11 -18.63
N PRO A 234 23.48 7.76 -19.76
CA PRO A 234 23.39 6.40 -20.31
C PRO A 234 23.96 5.38 -19.33
N ALA A 235 23.37 4.18 -19.21
CA ALA A 235 23.77 3.15 -18.25
C ALA A 235 25.24 2.76 -18.36
N VAL A 236 25.80 2.79 -19.57
CA VAL A 236 27.24 2.55 -19.81
C VAL A 236 28.15 3.47 -18.98
N SER A 237 27.68 4.62 -18.50
CA SER A 237 28.46 5.50 -17.63
C SER A 237 28.80 4.85 -16.28
N ALA A 238 27.95 3.94 -15.76
CA ALA A 238 28.15 3.24 -14.49
C ALA A 238 29.29 2.19 -14.54
N THR A 239 29.57 1.63 -15.72
CA THR A 239 30.54 0.53 -15.88
C THR A 239 31.77 0.89 -16.72
N ARG A 240 31.75 1.98 -17.49
CA ARG A 240 32.83 2.31 -18.45
C ARG A 240 34.21 2.49 -17.80
N ALA A 241 35.22 1.82 -18.36
CA ALA A 241 36.61 1.85 -17.89
C ALA A 241 37.38 3.14 -18.24
N GLY A 242 38.60 3.26 -17.69
CA GLY A 242 39.50 4.40 -17.89
C GLY A 242 39.08 5.64 -17.09
N ALA A 243 39.07 6.83 -17.69
CA ALA A 243 38.60 8.04 -17.01
C ALA A 243 37.14 8.00 -16.47
N GLY A 244 36.26 7.12 -16.96
CA GLY A 244 34.95 6.89 -16.32
C GLY A 244 35.13 6.28 -14.92
N ALA A 245 35.94 5.22 -14.81
CA ALA A 245 36.35 4.62 -13.54
C ALA A 245 37.11 5.62 -12.65
N ARG A 246 37.95 6.50 -13.22
CA ARG A 246 38.62 7.57 -12.45
C ARG A 246 37.62 8.53 -11.79
N ILE A 247 36.64 9.02 -12.54
CA ILE A 247 35.63 9.97 -12.05
C ILE A 247 34.73 9.31 -11.00
N ARG A 248 34.32 8.04 -11.22
CA ARG A 248 33.59 7.26 -10.21
C ARG A 248 34.41 7.10 -8.94
N ARG A 249 35.67 6.72 -9.05
CA ARG A 249 36.61 6.59 -7.92
C ARG A 249 36.71 7.87 -7.12
N GLU A 250 36.81 9.02 -7.79
CA GLU A 250 36.87 10.33 -7.14
C GLU A 250 35.57 10.69 -6.40
N LEU A 251 34.41 10.47 -7.01
CA LEU A 251 33.10 10.73 -6.40
C LEU A 251 32.78 9.80 -5.23
N ILE A 252 33.15 8.52 -5.34
CA ILE A 252 33.00 7.51 -4.28
C ILE A 252 33.95 7.83 -3.11
N ALA A 253 35.23 8.03 -3.38
CA ALA A 253 36.24 8.28 -2.34
C ALA A 253 36.01 9.60 -1.59
N SER A 254 35.42 10.61 -2.24
CA SER A 254 35.05 11.87 -1.60
C SER A 254 33.74 11.81 -0.80
N GLY A 255 33.01 10.69 -0.82
CA GLY A 255 31.70 10.56 -0.20
C GLY A 255 30.60 11.39 -0.87
N ARG A 256 30.88 12.00 -2.03
CA ARG A 256 29.93 12.84 -2.76
C ARG A 256 28.88 12.04 -3.52
N LEU A 257 29.22 10.84 -3.99
CA LEU A 257 28.24 9.96 -4.63
C LEU A 257 27.34 9.35 -3.56
N GLN A 258 26.03 9.65 -3.62
CA GLN A 258 25.06 9.19 -2.63
C GLN A 258 24.19 8.05 -3.17
N ALA A 259 23.84 8.08 -4.45
CA ALA A 259 23.09 7.00 -5.08
C ALA A 259 23.42 6.83 -6.57
N ILE A 260 23.27 5.60 -7.04
CA ILE A 260 23.17 5.24 -8.44
C ILE A 260 21.91 4.40 -8.64
N ILE A 261 21.06 4.82 -9.57
CA ILE A 261 19.75 4.22 -9.79
C ILE A 261 19.60 3.90 -11.27
N GLU A 262 19.65 2.63 -11.65
CA GLU A 262 19.38 2.21 -13.03
C GLU A 262 17.89 2.24 -13.32
N LEU A 263 17.49 2.77 -14.47
CA LEU A 263 16.11 3.04 -14.83
C LEU A 263 15.57 2.02 -15.86
N PRO A 264 14.26 1.71 -15.85
CA PRO A 264 13.61 0.89 -16.88
C PRO A 264 13.81 1.43 -18.30
N ALA A 265 13.65 0.55 -19.30
CA ALA A 265 13.56 0.98 -20.70
C ALA A 265 12.42 2.01 -20.88
N LYS A 266 12.55 2.91 -21.86
CA LYS A 266 11.60 4.02 -22.14
C LYS A 266 11.45 5.08 -21.03
N SER A 267 12.36 5.10 -20.04
CA SER A 267 12.45 6.19 -19.05
C SER A 267 12.78 7.55 -19.66
N ILE A 268 13.17 7.58 -20.93
CA ILE A 268 13.36 8.77 -21.76
C ILE A 268 12.47 8.63 -22.99
N HIS A 269 11.73 9.68 -23.33
CA HIS A 269 10.76 9.67 -24.43
C HIS A 269 11.35 9.29 -25.80
N ASP A 270 12.65 9.55 -26.04
CA ASP A 270 13.30 9.41 -27.36
C ASP A 270 14.35 8.29 -27.44
N ASN A 271 14.45 7.39 -26.43
CA ASN A 271 15.57 6.43 -26.38
C ASN A 271 15.23 5.14 -25.63
N ASP A 272 15.31 4.00 -26.33
CA ASP A 272 15.26 2.65 -25.73
C ASP A 272 16.57 2.27 -25.02
N ALA A 273 17.62 3.08 -25.10
CA ALA A 273 18.88 2.77 -24.42
C ALA A 273 18.74 2.85 -22.88
N PRO A 274 19.25 1.85 -22.14
CA PRO A 274 19.27 1.84 -20.69
C PRO A 274 19.92 3.12 -20.13
N SER A 275 19.31 3.68 -19.09
CA SER A 275 19.72 4.94 -18.48
C SER A 275 19.87 4.79 -16.97
N VAL A 276 20.63 5.69 -16.35
CA VAL A 276 20.98 5.64 -14.93
C VAL A 276 20.97 7.06 -14.35
N LEU A 277 20.42 7.21 -13.15
CA LEU A 277 20.51 8.43 -12.36
C LEU A 277 21.73 8.37 -11.45
N TRP A 278 22.51 9.44 -11.46
CA TRP A 278 23.62 9.66 -10.53
C TRP A 278 23.21 10.76 -9.57
N VAL A 279 23.18 10.42 -8.28
CA VAL A 279 22.84 11.36 -7.22
C VAL A 279 24.10 11.69 -6.45
N SER A 280 24.45 12.97 -6.44
CA SER A 280 25.56 13.49 -5.64
C SER A 280 25.05 14.46 -4.58
N GLY A 281 25.77 14.57 -3.48
CA GLY A 281 25.42 15.49 -2.40
C GLY A 281 26.61 15.88 -1.52
N PRO A 282 26.35 16.43 -0.32
CA PRO A 282 27.40 16.84 0.60
C PRO A 282 28.30 15.68 1.04
N GLU A 283 29.59 15.98 1.29
CA GLU A 283 30.63 15.01 1.66
C GLU A 283 30.36 14.32 3.01
N GLU A 284 29.58 14.96 3.90
CA GLU A 284 29.21 14.42 5.20
C GLU A 284 27.69 14.43 5.38
N VAL A 285 27.06 13.27 5.19
CA VAL A 285 25.68 13.00 5.60
C VAL A 285 25.72 11.91 6.69
N PRO A 286 25.26 12.17 7.93
CA PRO A 286 25.49 11.28 9.07
C PRO A 286 25.08 9.82 8.85
N HIS A 287 23.94 9.57 8.19
CA HIS A 287 23.41 8.23 7.93
C HIS A 287 23.95 7.58 6.64
N MET A 288 24.67 8.32 5.79
CA MET A 288 25.30 7.83 4.56
C MET A 288 26.81 7.65 4.70
N LYS A 289 27.37 7.83 5.91
CA LYS A 289 28.81 7.91 6.12
C LYS A 289 29.48 6.60 5.68
N GLY A 290 30.24 6.65 4.59
CA GLY A 290 30.92 5.50 4.03
C GLY A 290 30.02 4.54 3.25
N GLN A 291 28.81 4.95 2.86
CA GLN A 291 27.84 4.13 2.12
C GLN A 291 27.32 4.86 0.87
N VAL A 292 26.93 4.08 -0.15
CA VAL A 292 26.30 4.56 -1.39
C VAL A 292 25.08 3.69 -1.69
N LEU A 293 23.94 4.29 -2.05
CA LEU A 293 22.79 3.52 -2.56
C LEU A 293 23.11 2.97 -3.94
N VAL A 294 22.85 1.70 -4.16
CA VAL A 294 22.79 1.12 -5.49
C VAL A 294 21.40 0.54 -5.67
N ALA A 295 20.68 0.99 -6.71
CA ALA A 295 19.34 0.53 -7.03
C ALA A 295 19.23 0.12 -8.51
N ASN A 296 18.51 -0.97 -8.77
CA ASN A 296 18.29 -1.52 -10.10
C ASN A 296 16.80 -1.54 -10.45
N MET A 297 16.23 -0.38 -10.78
CA MET A 297 14.84 -0.33 -11.23
C MET A 297 14.68 -0.93 -12.63
N ALA A 298 15.77 -1.11 -13.38
CA ALA A 298 15.75 -1.81 -14.67
C ALA A 298 15.50 -3.33 -14.55
N ALA A 299 15.70 -3.94 -13.38
CA ALA A 299 15.37 -5.36 -13.14
C ALA A 299 13.85 -5.64 -13.12
N VAL A 300 13.05 -4.58 -13.07
CA VAL A 300 11.60 -4.61 -12.98
C VAL A 300 10.97 -4.54 -14.39
N VAL A 301 11.42 -5.37 -15.36
CA VAL A 301 11.00 -5.25 -16.78
C VAL A 301 10.54 -6.57 -17.44
N GLY A 302 9.40 -6.48 -18.12
CA GLY A 302 8.50 -7.54 -18.60
C GLY A 302 7.08 -6.99 -18.91
N ALA A 303 6.96 -6.10 -19.90
CA ALA A 303 5.76 -5.71 -20.69
C ALA A 303 4.37 -5.42 -20.03
N ASP A 304 4.22 -5.43 -18.71
CA ASP A 304 2.93 -5.34 -18.04
C ASP A 304 2.89 -4.21 -16.97
N GLN A 305 1.69 -3.71 -16.66
CA GLN A 305 1.47 -2.53 -15.81
C GLN A 305 1.90 -2.69 -14.35
N PHE A 306 1.98 -3.93 -13.85
CA PHE A 306 2.42 -4.30 -12.50
C PHE A 306 3.87 -3.91 -12.20
N GLU A 307 4.71 -3.85 -13.24
CA GLU A 307 6.14 -3.58 -13.09
C GLU A 307 6.47 -2.10 -12.89
N TRP A 308 5.64 -1.20 -13.43
CA TRP A 308 5.79 0.24 -13.20
C TRP A 308 5.52 0.65 -11.75
N ASP A 309 4.67 -0.12 -11.06
CA ASP A 309 4.27 0.11 -9.68
C ASP A 309 5.38 -0.24 -8.68
N VAL A 310 6.11 -1.34 -8.95
CA VAL A 310 7.31 -1.72 -8.20
C VAL A 310 8.43 -0.67 -8.41
N ALA A 311 8.55 -0.13 -9.63
CA ALA A 311 9.48 0.97 -9.90
C ALA A 311 9.12 2.24 -9.11
N ALA A 312 7.84 2.62 -9.04
CA ALA A 312 7.39 3.80 -8.28
C ALA A 312 7.57 3.66 -6.75
N GLY A 313 7.33 2.48 -6.19
CA GLY A 313 7.62 2.17 -4.79
C GLY A 313 9.11 2.26 -4.47
N ALA A 314 9.96 1.67 -5.32
CA ALA A 314 11.41 1.77 -5.19
C ALA A 314 11.91 3.21 -5.26
N VAL A 315 11.32 4.02 -6.14
CA VAL A 315 11.59 5.47 -6.29
C VAL A 315 11.35 6.20 -4.97
N HIS A 316 10.21 5.96 -4.32
CA HIS A 316 9.88 6.59 -3.05
C HIS A 316 10.87 6.19 -1.95
N THR A 317 11.19 4.91 -1.83
CA THR A 317 12.09 4.43 -0.77
C THR A 317 13.52 4.92 -0.96
N CYS A 318 14.00 5.05 -2.21
CA CYS A 318 15.30 5.64 -2.51
C CYS A 318 15.36 7.12 -2.07
N VAL A 319 14.28 7.87 -2.29
CA VAL A 319 14.17 9.28 -1.88
C VAL A 319 14.14 9.42 -0.37
N GLU A 320 13.32 8.63 0.33
CA GLU A 320 13.21 8.67 1.80
C GLU A 320 14.54 8.34 2.48
N TRP A 321 15.26 7.32 2.01
CA TRP A 321 16.56 6.98 2.57
C TRP A 321 17.57 8.11 2.36
N LEU A 322 17.66 8.66 1.15
CA LEU A 322 18.60 9.74 0.83
C LEU A 322 18.30 11.04 1.58
N GLN A 323 17.03 11.32 1.91
CA GLN A 323 16.64 12.55 2.61
C GLN A 323 16.65 12.40 4.13
N HIS A 324 16.23 11.24 4.65
CA HIS A 324 15.89 11.05 6.07
C HIS A 324 16.66 9.92 6.76
N GLY A 325 17.38 9.08 6.02
CA GLY A 325 18.18 7.98 6.57
C GLY A 325 17.38 6.74 6.99
N THR A 326 16.09 6.66 6.64
CA THR A 326 15.26 5.47 6.88
C THR A 326 15.67 4.36 5.92
N GLN A 327 16.33 3.30 6.41
CA GLN A 327 16.81 2.22 5.55
C GLN A 327 15.68 1.61 4.72
N PRO A 328 15.89 1.43 3.40
CA PRO A 328 14.84 0.97 2.52
C PRO A 328 14.47 -0.49 2.85
N GLN A 329 13.21 -0.73 3.21
CA GLN A 329 12.66 -2.09 3.38
C GLN A 329 12.26 -2.66 2.02
N VAL A 330 13.25 -2.81 1.13
CA VAL A 330 13.07 -3.33 -0.23
C VAL A 330 13.92 -4.57 -0.44
N PRO A 331 13.54 -5.47 -1.37
CA PRO A 331 14.34 -6.65 -1.66
C PRO A 331 15.79 -6.27 -2.02
N GLU A 332 16.75 -7.07 -1.55
CA GLU A 332 18.17 -6.83 -1.79
C GLU A 332 18.52 -6.78 -3.28
N TRP A 333 17.77 -7.47 -4.15
CA TRP A 333 17.94 -7.41 -5.60
C TRP A 333 17.45 -6.11 -6.24
N LEU A 334 16.67 -5.28 -5.52
CA LEU A 334 16.10 -4.04 -6.03
C LEU A 334 16.90 -2.81 -5.59
N ALA A 335 17.27 -2.73 -4.31
CA ALA A 335 18.21 -1.72 -3.83
C ALA A 335 18.97 -2.20 -2.58
N GLN A 336 20.23 -1.77 -2.48
CA GLN A 336 21.10 -2.07 -1.34
C GLN A 336 22.05 -0.90 -1.06
N THR A 337 22.55 -0.81 0.17
CA THR A 337 23.60 0.13 0.52
C THR A 337 24.95 -0.58 0.44
N MET A 338 25.86 -0.05 -0.37
CA MET A 338 27.20 -0.60 -0.52
C MET A 338 28.21 0.26 0.21
N SER A 339 29.20 -0.35 0.86
CA SER A 339 30.25 0.42 1.49
C SER A 339 31.19 1.03 0.44
N VAL A 340 31.72 2.22 0.75
CA VAL A 340 32.72 2.90 -0.08
C VAL A 340 33.95 2.01 -0.30
N GLU A 341 34.35 1.22 0.71
CA GLU A 341 35.48 0.29 0.63
C GLU A 341 35.23 -0.82 -0.40
N GLU A 342 34.06 -1.47 -0.37
CA GLU A 342 33.67 -2.50 -1.35
C GLU A 342 33.66 -1.95 -2.78
N LEU A 343 33.10 -0.75 -2.97
CA LEU A 343 33.02 -0.11 -4.28
C LEU A 343 34.38 0.26 -4.85
N LEU A 344 35.33 0.67 -4.00
CA LEU A 344 36.70 0.98 -4.40
C LEU A 344 37.50 -0.28 -4.75
N HIS A 345 37.21 -1.42 -4.10
CA HIS A 345 37.84 -2.71 -4.38
C HIS A 345 37.38 -3.35 -5.70
N GLN A 346 36.13 -3.15 -6.12
CA GLN A 346 35.56 -3.74 -7.36
C GLN A 346 35.88 -2.96 -8.65
N ASP A 347 37.07 -2.32 -8.71
CA ASP A 347 37.52 -1.42 -9.79
C ASP A 347 36.52 -0.31 -10.16
N THR A 348 35.65 0.08 -9.22
CA THR A 348 34.63 1.14 -9.36
C THR A 348 33.62 0.94 -10.48
N ALA A 349 33.57 -0.23 -11.11
CA ALA A 349 32.40 -0.60 -11.89
C ALA A 349 31.24 -0.70 -10.88
N LEU A 350 30.13 -0.02 -11.17
CA LEU A 350 28.94 -0.02 -10.31
C LEU A 350 27.85 -0.83 -11.02
N PRO A 351 28.04 -2.15 -11.26
CA PRO A 351 27.07 -2.88 -12.03
C PRO A 351 25.87 -3.21 -11.14
N SER A 352 24.70 -2.76 -11.57
CA SER A 352 23.43 -3.39 -11.21
C SER A 352 23.41 -4.90 -11.44
N ALA A 353 24.40 -5.48 -12.12
CA ALA A 353 24.61 -6.92 -12.19
C ALA A 353 24.85 -7.60 -10.82
N LEU A 354 25.26 -6.84 -9.79
CA LEU A 354 25.28 -7.32 -8.39
C LEU A 354 23.87 -7.44 -7.80
N LEU A 355 22.94 -6.70 -8.39
CA LEU A 355 21.50 -6.68 -8.13
C LEU A 355 20.77 -7.53 -9.20
N GLU A 356 21.42 -8.58 -9.71
CA GLU A 356 20.82 -9.50 -10.67
C GLU A 356 19.63 -10.20 -10.02
N ARG A 357 18.45 -10.05 -10.63
CA ARG A 357 17.28 -10.89 -10.35
C ARG A 357 17.71 -12.32 -10.62
N ARG A 358 18.04 -13.09 -9.58
CA ARG A 358 18.31 -14.53 -9.74
C ARG A 358 17.06 -15.13 -10.39
N GLU A 359 17.20 -15.87 -11.49
CA GLU A 359 16.09 -16.52 -12.23
C GLU A 359 15.35 -17.63 -11.43
N LYS A 360 15.42 -17.56 -10.09
CA LYS A 360 14.60 -18.33 -9.14
C LYS A 360 13.98 -17.46 -8.04
N GLU A 361 14.16 -16.13 -8.09
CA GLU A 361 13.59 -15.18 -7.12
C GLU A 361 12.44 -14.35 -7.71
N THR A 362 12.02 -14.66 -8.95
CA THR A 362 10.61 -14.43 -9.33
C THR A 362 9.66 -15.11 -8.37
N ASP A 363 10.12 -16.16 -7.69
CA ASP A 363 9.33 -16.90 -6.71
C ASP A 363 9.24 -16.26 -5.31
N ILE A 364 9.85 -15.09 -5.09
CA ILE A 364 9.84 -14.39 -3.80
C ILE A 364 8.86 -13.20 -3.80
N LEU A 365 8.26 -12.84 -4.94
CA LEU A 365 7.09 -11.95 -4.94
C LEU A 365 5.85 -12.53 -5.64
N VAL A 366 5.97 -13.58 -6.46
CA VAL A 366 4.94 -14.61 -6.69
C VAL A 366 5.66 -15.87 -7.20
N GLY A 367 5.77 -16.92 -6.37
CA GLY A 367 6.38 -18.20 -6.76
C GLY A 367 5.70 -19.44 -6.23
N PRO A 368 5.66 -20.54 -7.02
CA PRO A 368 5.12 -21.81 -6.57
C PRO A 368 6.09 -22.47 -5.57
N GLY A 369 5.86 -22.15 -4.29
CA GLY A 369 6.57 -22.67 -3.11
C GLY A 369 7.51 -21.61 -2.55
N THR A 370 7.11 -20.69 -1.67
CA THR A 370 6.73 -20.98 -0.28
C THR A 370 6.03 -19.77 0.36
N LEU A 371 5.15 -19.05 -0.35
CA LEU A 371 4.14 -18.23 0.32
C LEU A 371 3.01 -19.17 0.73
N GLY A 372 3.16 -19.75 1.92
CA GLY A 372 2.09 -20.53 2.54
C GLY A 372 0.81 -19.69 2.58
N ARG A 373 -0.35 -20.36 2.56
CA ARG A 373 -1.64 -19.80 2.98
C ARG A 373 -1.41 -18.81 4.12
N SER A 374 -2.07 -17.64 4.07
CA SER A 374 -2.00 -16.60 5.13
C SER A 374 -1.83 -17.27 6.49
N GLU A 375 -0.68 -17.02 7.14
CA GLU A 375 -0.18 -17.85 8.23
C GLU A 375 -1.14 -17.94 9.43
N ARG A 376 -2.18 -17.09 9.47
CA ARG A 376 -3.14 -16.96 10.57
C ARG A 376 -4.58 -16.65 10.13
N LEU A 377 -5.08 -17.38 9.14
CA LEU A 377 -6.51 -17.37 8.82
C LEU A 377 -7.34 -17.88 10.00
N LEU A 378 -8.51 -17.29 10.26
CA LEU A 378 -9.51 -17.90 11.12
C LEU A 378 -10.06 -19.15 10.43
N THR A 379 -10.03 -20.29 11.09
CA THR A 379 -10.58 -21.56 10.56
C THR A 379 -11.90 -21.93 11.22
N ARG A 380 -12.19 -21.34 12.37
CA ARG A 380 -13.39 -21.66 13.14
C ARG A 380 -13.76 -20.50 14.07
N LEU A 381 -15.06 -20.26 14.19
CA LEU A 381 -15.67 -19.42 15.22
C LEU A 381 -16.63 -20.28 16.05
N LYS A 382 -16.58 -20.15 17.38
CA LYS A 382 -17.49 -20.80 18.31
C LYS A 382 -18.33 -19.74 19.02
N LEU A 383 -19.63 -19.97 19.11
CA LEU A 383 -20.57 -19.08 19.80
C LEU A 383 -21.57 -19.88 20.62
N ALA A 384 -21.93 -19.39 21.79
CA ALA A 384 -23.10 -19.88 22.53
C ALA A 384 -23.75 -18.74 23.33
N ASN A 385 -25.07 -18.82 23.51
CA ASN A 385 -25.91 -17.85 24.22
C ASN A 385 -25.73 -16.40 23.74
N PHE A 386 -25.58 -16.19 22.44
CA PHE A 386 -25.40 -14.89 21.82
C PHE A 386 -26.54 -14.59 20.86
N LYS A 387 -27.37 -13.59 21.19
CA LYS A 387 -28.53 -13.15 20.41
C LYS A 387 -29.46 -14.31 20.05
N SER A 388 -29.68 -14.60 18.77
CA SER A 388 -30.52 -15.73 18.34
C SER A 388 -29.85 -17.09 18.53
N ILE A 389 -28.55 -17.15 18.79
CA ILE A 389 -27.77 -18.37 18.97
C ILE A 389 -27.83 -18.79 20.44
N GLY A 390 -28.80 -19.65 20.78
CA GLY A 390 -29.02 -20.13 22.15
C GLY A 390 -28.28 -21.40 22.55
N HIS A 391 -27.61 -22.08 21.63
CA HIS A 391 -26.79 -23.26 21.92
C HIS A 391 -25.40 -23.10 21.34
N ALA A 392 -24.46 -23.93 21.77
CA ALA A 392 -23.10 -23.91 21.25
C ALA A 392 -23.09 -24.31 19.76
N VAL A 393 -22.60 -23.41 18.92
CA VAL A 393 -22.39 -23.63 17.49
C VAL A 393 -20.92 -23.45 17.15
N SER A 394 -20.46 -24.22 16.17
CA SER A 394 -19.11 -24.11 15.62
C SER A 394 -19.20 -23.86 14.12
N ILE A 395 -18.72 -22.70 13.70
CA ILE A 395 -18.82 -22.18 12.34
C ILE A 395 -17.45 -22.35 11.68
N PRO A 396 -17.31 -23.25 10.69
CA PRO A 396 -16.07 -23.37 9.94
C PRO A 396 -15.89 -22.14 9.04
N LEU A 397 -14.67 -21.62 9.00
CA LEU A 397 -14.28 -20.47 8.18
C LEU A 397 -13.17 -20.92 7.21
N SER A 398 -13.26 -20.41 5.99
CA SER A 398 -12.29 -20.61 4.91
C SER A 398 -11.70 -19.26 4.48
N PRO A 399 -10.64 -19.23 3.65
CA PRO A 399 -10.17 -18.00 3.00
C PRO A 399 -11.31 -17.14 2.45
N LEU A 400 -12.25 -17.76 1.73
CA LEU A 400 -13.51 -17.13 1.34
C LEU A 400 -14.69 -17.83 2.02
N THR A 401 -15.43 -17.10 2.85
CA THR A 401 -16.62 -17.61 3.53
C THR A 401 -17.83 -16.79 3.15
N LEU A 402 -18.90 -17.43 2.64
CA LEU A 402 -20.21 -16.81 2.44
C LEU A 402 -21.20 -17.29 3.49
N ILE A 403 -21.95 -16.35 4.10
CA ILE A 403 -22.96 -16.61 5.12
C ILE A 403 -24.35 -16.27 4.55
N PHE A 404 -25.20 -17.29 4.49
CA PHE A 404 -26.58 -17.29 4.02
C PHE A 404 -27.54 -17.67 5.15
N GLY A 405 -28.85 -17.48 4.92
CA GLY A 405 -29.87 -17.83 5.88
C GLY A 405 -31.06 -16.87 5.92
N LYS A 406 -32.11 -17.25 6.64
CA LYS A 406 -33.31 -16.42 6.83
C LYS A 406 -32.99 -15.10 7.55
N ASN A 407 -33.83 -14.09 7.34
CA ASN A 407 -33.73 -12.84 8.07
C ASN A 407 -33.91 -13.10 9.57
N SER A 408 -33.16 -12.36 10.39
CA SER A 408 -33.15 -12.51 11.85
C SER A 408 -32.64 -13.87 12.38
N ALA A 409 -32.15 -14.77 11.51
CA ALA A 409 -31.66 -16.09 11.94
C ALA A 409 -30.36 -16.04 12.76
N GLY A 410 -29.54 -15.01 12.56
CA GLY A 410 -28.28 -14.83 13.28
C GLY A 410 -27.06 -14.55 12.40
N LYS A 411 -27.22 -14.33 11.09
CA LYS A 411 -26.13 -14.02 10.14
C LYS A 411 -25.22 -12.89 10.63
N SER A 412 -25.80 -11.72 10.89
CA SER A 412 -25.03 -10.57 11.37
C SER A 412 -24.49 -10.78 12.79
N SER A 413 -25.06 -11.72 13.56
CA SER A 413 -24.51 -12.07 14.89
C SER A 413 -23.13 -12.72 14.78
N VAL A 414 -22.84 -13.42 13.67
CA VAL A 414 -21.51 -13.99 13.42
C VAL A 414 -20.46 -12.87 13.34
N LEU A 415 -20.66 -11.91 12.45
CA LEU A 415 -19.72 -10.80 12.24
C LEU A 415 -19.64 -9.89 13.47
N GLN A 416 -20.79 -9.58 14.08
CA GLN A 416 -20.86 -8.74 15.28
C GLN A 416 -20.14 -9.34 16.48
N SER A 417 -20.08 -10.67 16.60
CA SER A 417 -19.34 -11.33 17.70
C SER A 417 -17.83 -11.09 17.60
N ILE A 418 -17.28 -11.06 16.38
CA ILE A 418 -15.86 -10.77 16.14
C ILE A 418 -15.57 -9.29 16.43
N LEU A 419 -16.45 -8.38 15.99
CA LEU A 419 -16.32 -6.94 16.26
C LEU A 419 -16.41 -6.61 17.76
N LEU A 420 -17.33 -7.29 18.46
CA LEU A 420 -17.47 -7.18 19.91
C LEU A 420 -16.15 -7.51 20.61
N MET A 421 -15.48 -8.58 20.19
CA MET A 421 -14.18 -8.96 20.76
C MET A 421 -13.06 -8.01 20.36
N LYS A 422 -13.00 -7.57 19.09
CA LYS A 422 -12.03 -6.58 18.61
C LYS A 422 -12.02 -5.34 19.50
N GLN A 423 -13.19 -4.80 19.83
CA GLN A 423 -13.27 -3.59 20.67
C GLN A 423 -13.13 -3.85 22.18
N SER A 424 -13.18 -5.11 22.61
CA SER A 424 -13.19 -5.47 24.05
C SER A 424 -11.88 -6.08 24.55
N VAL A 425 -11.03 -6.67 23.70
CA VAL A 425 -9.84 -7.43 24.15
C VAL A 425 -8.89 -6.64 25.06
N GLY A 426 -8.74 -5.34 24.80
CA GLY A 426 -7.94 -4.41 25.63
C GLY A 426 -8.71 -3.71 26.76
N GLN A 427 -10.00 -4.03 26.96
CA GLN A 427 -10.85 -3.40 27.97
C GLN A 427 -11.02 -4.31 29.20
N PRO A 428 -11.25 -3.75 30.40
CA PRO A 428 -11.41 -4.54 31.62
C PRO A 428 -12.67 -5.41 31.63
N THR A 429 -13.63 -5.10 30.75
CA THR A 429 -14.97 -5.72 30.69
C THR A 429 -15.40 -5.83 29.24
N LEU A 430 -16.29 -6.77 28.94
CA LEU A 430 -16.88 -6.87 27.60
C LEU A 430 -17.62 -5.58 27.27
N ASN A 431 -17.24 -4.89 26.19
CA ASN A 431 -17.81 -3.62 25.80
C ASN A 431 -18.82 -3.81 24.67
N PRO A 432 -20.15 -3.82 24.93
CA PRO A 432 -21.17 -3.99 23.89
C PRO A 432 -21.43 -2.71 23.08
N TYR A 433 -20.88 -1.56 23.49
CA TYR A 433 -21.17 -0.26 22.91
C TYR A 433 -19.87 0.51 22.62
N GLY A 434 -19.36 0.30 21.41
CA GLY A 434 -18.09 0.86 20.95
C GLY A 434 -18.14 1.35 19.50
N PRO A 435 -17.00 1.83 18.98
CA PRO A 435 -16.91 2.33 17.60
C PRO A 435 -17.07 1.21 16.56
N GLN A 436 -16.62 -0.02 16.86
CA GLN A 436 -16.67 -1.16 15.94
C GLN A 436 -18.09 -1.75 15.87
N ALA A 437 -18.77 -1.85 17.02
CA ALA A 437 -20.13 -2.34 17.10
C ALA A 437 -20.91 -1.70 18.26
N ARG A 438 -22.16 -1.32 17.98
CA ARG A 438 -23.12 -0.79 18.95
C ARG A 438 -24.26 -1.78 19.12
N LEU A 439 -24.05 -2.76 19.99
CA LEU A 439 -24.95 -3.89 20.17
C LEU A 439 -25.93 -3.72 21.34
N GLY A 440 -25.91 -2.55 22.00
CA GLY A 440 -26.79 -2.23 23.12
C GLY A 440 -26.16 -2.59 24.47
N SER A 441 -26.95 -3.17 25.37
CA SER A 441 -26.49 -3.65 26.67
C SER A 441 -26.10 -5.14 26.62
N TYR A 442 -25.39 -5.62 27.64
CA TYR A 442 -25.12 -7.06 27.77
C TYR A 442 -26.41 -7.90 27.80
N ALA A 443 -27.46 -7.41 28.46
CA ALA A 443 -28.78 -8.05 28.41
C ALA A 443 -29.30 -8.18 26.96
N GLY A 444 -29.09 -7.17 26.12
CA GLY A 444 -29.44 -7.22 24.69
C GLY A 444 -28.62 -8.23 23.87
N LEU A 445 -27.43 -8.60 24.36
CA LEU A 445 -26.52 -9.53 23.71
C LEU A 445 -26.80 -10.99 24.06
N VAL A 446 -27.09 -11.28 25.31
CA VAL A 446 -27.26 -12.67 25.76
C VAL A 446 -28.57 -13.24 25.25
N HIS A 447 -28.55 -14.52 24.87
CA HIS A 447 -29.72 -15.21 24.36
C HIS A 447 -30.91 -15.10 25.33
N GLY A 448 -32.09 -14.77 24.78
CA GLY A 448 -33.31 -14.60 25.57
C GLY A 448 -33.28 -13.44 26.56
N HIS A 449 -32.25 -12.57 26.51
CA HIS A 449 -32.00 -11.53 27.51
C HIS A 449 -31.80 -12.06 28.93
N ASP A 450 -31.41 -13.34 29.05
CA ASP A 450 -31.23 -14.01 30.33
C ASP A 450 -29.79 -13.81 30.84
N LEU A 451 -29.63 -12.89 31.80
CA LEU A 451 -28.34 -12.57 32.41
C LEU A 451 -27.70 -13.73 33.18
N SER A 452 -28.45 -14.80 33.47
CA SER A 452 -27.90 -16.00 34.10
C SER A 452 -27.12 -16.87 33.12
N LEU A 453 -27.32 -16.69 31.81
CA LEU A 453 -26.63 -17.46 30.78
C LEU A 453 -25.25 -16.88 30.49
N PRO A 454 -24.21 -17.73 30.39
CA PRO A 454 -22.89 -17.29 29.95
C PRO A 454 -22.84 -17.05 28.44
N PHE A 455 -22.30 -15.91 28.02
CA PHE A 455 -21.92 -15.73 26.61
C PHE A 455 -20.58 -16.43 26.36
N HIS A 456 -20.56 -17.39 25.43
CA HIS A 456 -19.32 -18.05 25.02
C HIS A 456 -18.88 -17.58 23.63
N TRP A 457 -17.60 -17.25 23.51
CA TRP A 457 -16.97 -16.86 22.26
C TRP A 457 -15.62 -17.57 22.13
N GLY A 458 -15.31 -18.11 20.95
CA GLY A 458 -14.00 -18.65 20.69
C GLY A 458 -13.62 -18.65 19.22
N ILE A 459 -12.32 -18.63 18.94
CA ILE A 459 -11.77 -18.66 17.58
C ILE A 459 -10.61 -19.63 17.48
N THR A 460 -10.48 -20.25 16.31
CA THR A 460 -9.36 -21.13 15.95
C THR A 460 -8.63 -20.58 14.74
N PHE A 461 -7.30 -20.65 14.74
CA PHE A 461 -6.43 -20.17 13.67
C PHE A 461 -5.82 -21.33 12.88
N ALA A 462 -5.53 -21.08 11.59
CA ALA A 462 -4.86 -22.02 10.71
C ALA A 462 -3.44 -22.36 11.22
N PRO A 463 -2.93 -23.57 10.91
CA PRO A 463 -1.53 -23.91 11.11
C PRO A 463 -0.62 -22.99 10.27
N VAL A 464 0.53 -22.58 10.84
CA VAL A 464 1.52 -21.76 10.11
C VAL A 464 2.35 -22.71 9.24
N LEU A 465 2.31 -22.57 7.91
CA LEU A 465 3.09 -23.41 7.00
C LEU A 465 4.56 -23.02 7.04
N GLY A 466 5.43 -23.96 7.39
CA GLY A 466 6.87 -23.77 7.63
C GLY A 466 7.43 -24.73 8.68
N GLU A 467 6.56 -25.31 9.50
CA GLU A 467 6.89 -26.41 10.41
C GLU A 467 6.82 -27.75 9.66
N SER A 468 7.83 -28.03 8.85
CA SER A 468 8.12 -29.37 8.38
C SER A 468 8.49 -30.25 9.58
N GLY A 469 7.48 -30.80 10.27
CA GLY A 469 7.63 -31.78 11.34
C GLY A 469 8.14 -31.25 12.69
N ILE A 470 8.11 -29.94 12.93
CA ILE A 470 8.55 -29.33 14.20
C ILE A 470 7.31 -28.79 14.93
N VAL A 471 7.14 -29.17 16.20
CA VAL A 471 6.06 -28.70 17.07
C VAL A 471 6.03 -27.16 17.09
N PRO A 472 4.85 -26.51 17.00
CA PRO A 472 4.76 -25.07 17.04
C PRO A 472 5.49 -24.46 18.22
N ALA A 473 6.19 -23.34 17.97
CA ALA A 473 6.76 -22.53 19.05
C ALA A 473 5.67 -22.29 20.10
N PRO A 474 5.93 -22.57 21.40
CA PRO A 474 4.91 -22.56 22.44
C PRO A 474 4.04 -21.29 22.48
N GLY A 475 4.55 -20.13 22.05
CA GLY A 475 3.86 -18.83 22.07
C GLY A 475 2.85 -18.53 20.96
N ARG A 476 2.61 -19.41 19.98
CA ARG A 476 1.67 -19.11 18.88
C ARG A 476 0.24 -19.59 19.19
N LEU A 477 -0.68 -18.66 19.39
CA LEU A 477 -2.11 -18.86 19.62
C LEU A 477 -2.75 -19.69 18.50
N ARG A 478 -3.25 -20.88 18.85
CA ARG A 478 -4.01 -21.76 17.96
C ARG A 478 -5.50 -21.65 18.12
N GLU A 479 -5.93 -21.52 19.36
CA GLU A 479 -7.34 -21.43 19.72
C GLU A 479 -7.45 -20.64 21.00
N ILE A 480 -8.50 -19.82 21.09
CA ILE A 480 -8.91 -19.16 22.33
C ILE A 480 -10.41 -19.29 22.48
N ASP A 481 -10.85 -19.61 23.69
CA ASP A 481 -12.25 -19.64 24.09
C ASP A 481 -12.40 -18.79 25.36
N VAL A 482 -13.41 -17.92 25.41
CA VAL A 482 -13.72 -17.06 26.55
C VAL A 482 -15.19 -17.20 26.89
N SER A 483 -15.51 -17.40 28.16
CA SER A 483 -16.86 -17.32 28.71
C SER A 483 -17.05 -16.06 29.52
N PHE A 484 -18.12 -15.33 29.26
CA PHE A 484 -18.49 -14.11 29.95
C PHE A 484 -19.74 -14.33 30.79
N HIS A 485 -19.73 -13.80 32.00
CA HIS A 485 -20.88 -13.83 32.90
C HIS A 485 -21.19 -12.41 33.39
N TRP A 486 -22.47 -12.16 33.64
CA TRP A 486 -22.91 -10.90 34.21
C TRP A 486 -22.57 -10.86 35.71
N ASP A 487 -21.77 -9.88 36.10
CA ASP A 487 -21.51 -9.53 37.48
C ASP A 487 -22.50 -8.45 37.92
N SER A 488 -23.38 -8.79 38.86
CA SER A 488 -24.41 -7.86 39.37
C SER A 488 -23.83 -6.71 40.18
N ASP A 489 -22.70 -6.93 40.86
CA ASP A 489 -22.09 -5.96 41.76
C ASP A 489 -21.32 -4.91 40.95
N GLN A 490 -20.62 -5.35 39.90
CA GLN A 490 -19.90 -4.47 38.98
C GLN A 490 -20.77 -3.92 37.84
N GLN A 491 -21.99 -4.46 37.66
CA GLN A 491 -22.87 -4.16 36.54
C GLN A 491 -22.16 -4.29 35.18
N ALA A 492 -21.36 -5.32 35.04
CA ALA A 492 -20.53 -5.55 33.86
C ALA A 492 -20.44 -7.04 33.53
N ALA A 493 -20.14 -7.34 32.27
CA ALA A 493 -19.83 -8.70 31.86
C ALA A 493 -18.33 -8.95 31.96
N LEU A 494 -17.96 -9.89 32.83
CA LEU A 494 -16.58 -10.24 33.13
C LEU A 494 -16.25 -11.62 32.53
N PRO A 495 -14.99 -11.83 32.08
CA PRO A 495 -14.54 -13.15 31.67
C PRO A 495 -14.48 -14.05 32.91
N GLN A 496 -15.23 -15.15 32.94
CA GLN A 496 -15.16 -16.11 34.04
C GLN A 496 -14.15 -17.22 33.75
N GLU A 497 -14.09 -17.66 32.50
CA GLU A 497 -13.17 -18.69 32.04
C GLU A 497 -12.54 -18.25 30.73
N VAL A 498 -11.22 -18.28 30.66
CA VAL A 498 -10.43 -18.09 29.45
C VAL A 498 -9.68 -19.38 29.22
N SER A 499 -9.72 -19.94 28.03
CA SER A 499 -8.92 -21.10 27.70
C SER A 499 -8.23 -20.92 26.35
N GLY A 500 -7.06 -21.54 26.20
CA GLY A 500 -6.27 -21.48 24.97
C GLY A 500 -5.61 -22.82 24.67
N VAL A 501 -5.37 -23.10 23.39
CA VAL A 501 -4.70 -24.35 22.97
C VAL A 501 -3.24 -24.10 22.65
N PHE A 502 -2.36 -24.85 23.33
CA PHE A 502 -0.91 -24.85 23.16
C PHE A 502 -0.46 -26.26 22.82
N GLN A 503 0.25 -26.43 21.71
CA GLN A 503 0.72 -27.76 21.23
C GLN A 503 -0.41 -28.81 21.16
N GLY A 504 -1.62 -28.38 20.83
CA GLY A 504 -2.79 -29.28 20.67
C GLY A 504 -3.52 -29.66 21.95
N ARG A 505 -3.20 -29.06 23.11
CA ARG A 505 -3.97 -29.25 24.37
C ARG A 505 -4.45 -27.93 24.97
N GLN A 506 -5.64 -27.97 25.56
CA GLN A 506 -6.33 -26.81 26.12
C GLN A 506 -5.85 -26.53 27.55
N VAL A 507 -5.56 -25.26 27.83
CA VAL A 507 -5.25 -24.70 29.15
C VAL A 507 -6.36 -23.73 29.53
N THR A 508 -6.82 -23.78 30.78
CA THR A 508 -7.95 -22.99 31.25
C THR A 508 -7.56 -22.15 32.47
N TRP A 509 -7.84 -20.86 32.41
CA TRP A 509 -7.74 -19.88 33.47
C TRP A 509 -9.13 -19.47 33.94
N THR A 510 -9.34 -19.44 35.25
CA THR A 510 -10.63 -19.04 35.86
C THR A 510 -10.47 -17.72 36.60
N LEU A 511 -11.36 -16.76 36.39
CA LEU A 511 -11.35 -15.51 37.14
C LEU A 511 -11.82 -15.73 38.58
N ASP A 512 -11.08 -15.19 39.54
CA ASP A 512 -11.50 -15.03 40.92
C ASP A 512 -12.18 -13.65 41.06
N SER A 513 -13.47 -13.64 41.39
CA SER A 513 -14.30 -12.43 41.44
C SER A 513 -13.86 -11.46 42.53
N ASP A 514 -13.32 -11.95 43.65
CA ASP A 514 -12.96 -11.12 44.80
C ASP A 514 -11.64 -10.39 44.57
N SER A 515 -10.68 -11.10 43.97
CA SER A 515 -9.34 -10.58 43.69
C SER A 515 -9.19 -10.01 42.28
N GLN A 516 -10.19 -10.17 41.41
CA GLN A 516 -10.18 -9.79 40.00
C GLN A 516 -8.95 -10.31 39.23
N SER A 517 -8.43 -11.46 39.68
CA SER A 517 -7.23 -12.09 39.18
C SER A 517 -7.55 -13.47 38.60
N PHE A 518 -6.81 -13.91 37.59
CA PHE A 518 -6.99 -15.22 37.00
C PHE A 518 -6.24 -16.29 37.79
N ARG A 519 -6.81 -17.49 37.90
CA ARG A 519 -6.17 -18.65 38.52
C ARG A 519 -5.97 -19.77 37.51
N LEU A 520 -4.79 -20.37 37.57
CA LEU A 520 -4.45 -21.61 36.85
C LEU A 520 -4.15 -22.70 37.88
N SER A 521 -4.88 -23.82 37.83
CA SER A 521 -4.64 -24.90 38.79
C SER A 521 -3.28 -25.58 38.55
N VAL A 522 -2.63 -26.00 39.63
CA VAL A 522 -1.37 -26.76 39.53
C VAL A 522 -1.58 -28.06 38.76
N GLU A 523 -2.75 -28.71 38.90
CA GLU A 523 -3.10 -29.89 38.11
C GLU A 523 -3.07 -29.62 36.60
N ALA A 524 -3.66 -28.49 36.15
CA ALA A 524 -3.64 -28.12 34.73
C ALA A 524 -2.20 -27.86 34.22
N LEU A 525 -1.37 -27.25 35.08
CA LEU A 525 0.03 -27.00 34.78
C LEU A 525 0.87 -28.29 34.74
N MET A 526 0.59 -29.25 35.62
CA MET A 526 1.26 -30.56 35.64
C MET A 526 0.87 -31.44 34.45
N ARG A 527 -0.38 -31.35 33.97
CA ARG A 527 -0.80 -32.03 32.73
C ARG A 527 0.00 -31.57 31.50
N LEU A 528 0.48 -30.33 31.46
CA LEU A 528 1.39 -29.86 30.40
C LEU A 528 2.77 -30.52 30.51
N ALA A 529 3.26 -30.74 31.73
CA ALA A 529 4.57 -31.32 32.02
C ALA A 529 4.69 -32.80 31.57
N GLU A 530 3.62 -33.58 31.78
CA GLU A 530 3.57 -35.00 31.41
C GLU A 530 3.59 -35.22 29.87
N ILE A 531 3.28 -34.18 29.08
CA ILE A 531 3.21 -34.24 27.61
C ILE A 531 4.58 -34.05 26.97
N GLU A 532 5.38 -33.11 27.49
CA GLU A 532 6.80 -32.99 27.08
C GLU A 532 7.56 -34.31 27.31
N GLU A 533 7.19 -35.07 28.34
CA GLU A 533 7.76 -36.37 28.65
C GLU A 533 7.41 -37.44 27.59
N ALA A 534 6.16 -37.46 27.10
CA ALA A 534 5.70 -38.40 26.07
C ALA A 534 6.18 -38.06 24.64
N GLU A 535 6.38 -36.77 24.31
CA GLU A 535 6.94 -36.36 23.01
C GLU A 535 8.46 -36.60 22.94
N ARG A 536 9.16 -36.53 24.08
CA ARG A 536 10.58 -36.90 24.19
C ARG A 536 10.82 -38.38 23.92
N GLU A 537 9.93 -39.28 24.35
CA GLU A 537 10.03 -40.71 24.01
C GLU A 537 9.98 -40.96 22.48
N ARG A 538 9.56 -39.95 21.70
CA ARG A 538 9.55 -39.95 20.23
C ARG A 538 10.71 -39.16 19.58
N GLY A 539 11.67 -38.63 20.35
CA GLY A 539 12.97 -38.14 19.83
C GLY A 539 13.32 -36.64 20.00
N GLY A 540 12.67 -35.87 20.87
CA GLY A 540 12.98 -34.45 21.13
C GLY A 540 14.18 -34.18 22.07
N GLU A 541 14.87 -33.03 21.93
CA GLU A 541 16.07 -32.66 22.72
C GLU A 541 15.81 -32.47 24.24
N PRO A 542 16.79 -32.81 25.12
CA PRO A 542 16.62 -32.85 26.57
C PRO A 542 16.91 -31.49 27.26
N GLY A 543 15.88 -30.66 27.48
CA GLY A 543 16.05 -29.35 28.16
C GLY A 543 15.09 -29.01 29.32
N SER A 544 13.82 -29.44 29.31
CA SER A 544 12.75 -28.77 30.09
C SER A 544 12.05 -29.62 31.18
N ILE A 545 12.14 -30.95 31.14
CA ILE A 545 11.36 -31.87 32.01
C ILE A 545 11.70 -31.75 33.50
N SER A 546 12.97 -31.50 33.85
CA SER A 546 13.33 -31.31 35.26
C SER A 546 12.69 -30.05 35.84
N VAL A 547 12.33 -29.09 34.99
CA VAL A 547 11.87 -27.77 35.40
C VAL A 547 10.40 -27.79 35.78
N TYR A 548 9.53 -28.45 35.01
CA TYR A 548 8.09 -28.53 35.33
C TYR A 548 7.78 -29.46 36.52
N ARG A 549 8.46 -30.62 36.62
CA ARG A 549 8.32 -31.50 37.80
C ARG A 549 8.84 -30.82 39.06
N LYS A 550 9.96 -30.10 38.95
CA LYS A 550 10.50 -29.29 40.04
C LYS A 550 9.58 -28.12 40.36
N LEU A 551 8.96 -27.48 39.38
CA LEU A 551 7.94 -26.45 39.56
C LEU A 551 6.71 -27.01 40.29
N GLY A 552 6.18 -28.17 39.92
CA GLY A 552 5.12 -28.86 40.64
C GLY A 552 5.46 -29.10 42.11
N SER A 553 6.62 -29.73 42.38
CA SER A 553 7.09 -29.94 43.76
C SER A 553 7.37 -28.62 44.50
N THR A 554 7.76 -27.57 43.78
CA THR A 554 7.98 -26.23 44.34
C THR A 554 6.65 -25.61 44.75
N LEU A 555 5.64 -25.67 43.88
CA LEU A 555 4.30 -25.19 44.13
C LEU A 555 3.68 -25.91 45.34
N GLU A 556 3.84 -27.23 45.42
CA GLU A 556 3.42 -28.03 46.57
C GLU A 556 4.16 -27.60 47.85
N SER A 557 5.49 -27.41 47.80
CA SER A 557 6.29 -26.95 48.95
C SER A 557 5.95 -25.52 49.39
N ALA A 558 5.51 -24.68 48.46
CA ALA A 558 4.99 -23.34 48.71
C ALA A 558 3.54 -23.32 49.22
N GLY A 559 2.89 -24.49 49.31
CA GLY A 559 1.49 -24.60 49.71
C GLY A 559 0.50 -24.01 48.69
N LEU A 560 0.89 -23.92 47.42
CA LEU A 560 0.07 -23.36 46.35
C LEU A 560 -0.67 -24.48 45.60
N SER A 561 -2.00 -24.39 45.54
CA SER A 561 -2.86 -25.27 44.73
C SER A 561 -3.19 -24.68 43.34
N SER A 562 -2.90 -23.39 43.14
CA SER A 562 -3.04 -22.66 41.88
C SER A 562 -2.02 -21.52 41.80
N LEU A 563 -1.70 -21.08 40.59
CA LEU A 563 -1.00 -19.82 40.31
C LEU A 563 -1.98 -18.71 40.01
N THR A 564 -1.76 -17.53 40.60
CA THR A 564 -2.53 -16.32 40.35
C THR A 564 -1.87 -15.48 39.29
N PHE A 565 -2.67 -14.93 38.37
CA PHE A 565 -2.26 -14.06 37.28
C PHE A 565 -3.00 -12.73 37.38
N GLU A 566 -2.26 -11.64 37.26
CA GLU A 566 -2.82 -10.31 37.05
C GLU A 566 -3.54 -10.24 35.70
N ARG A 567 -4.48 -9.31 35.60
CA ARG A 567 -5.33 -9.13 34.42
C ARG A 567 -4.80 -8.02 33.52
N ASN A 568 -4.80 -8.26 32.22
CA ASN A 568 -4.68 -7.22 31.20
C ASN A 568 -5.94 -7.25 30.32
N GLY A 569 -6.85 -6.29 30.56
CA GLY A 569 -8.14 -6.26 29.89
C GLY A 569 -8.99 -7.48 30.21
N LEU A 570 -9.33 -8.27 29.19
CA LEU A 570 -10.12 -9.50 29.33
C LEU A 570 -9.30 -10.77 29.59
N LEU A 571 -7.97 -10.67 29.55
CA LEU A 571 -7.08 -11.82 29.50
C LEU A 571 -6.14 -11.86 30.71
N PRO A 572 -5.68 -13.06 31.12
CA PRO A 572 -4.57 -13.17 32.04
C PRO A 572 -3.30 -12.55 31.42
N ALA A 573 -2.37 -12.06 32.26
CA ALA A 573 -1.14 -11.41 31.81
C ALA A 573 0.11 -11.96 32.50
N THR A 574 0.41 -11.47 33.70
CA THR A 574 1.64 -11.78 34.47
C THR A 574 1.30 -12.54 35.73
N VAL A 575 2.21 -13.39 36.21
CA VAL A 575 2.04 -14.06 37.52
C VAL A 575 2.08 -13.02 38.64
N ALA A 576 1.16 -13.11 39.59
CA ALA A 576 1.07 -12.16 40.70
C ALA A 576 2.34 -12.18 41.57
N ASP A 577 2.79 -10.99 41.98
CA ASP A 577 3.99 -10.81 42.80
C ASP A 577 3.94 -11.59 44.13
N THR A 578 2.75 -11.74 44.70
CA THR A 578 2.52 -12.50 45.94
C THR A 578 2.85 -13.98 45.80
N ASP A 579 2.44 -14.60 44.70
CA ASP A 579 2.75 -16.00 44.41
C ASP A 579 4.22 -16.16 44.01
N LEU A 580 4.78 -15.20 43.27
CA LEU A 580 6.22 -15.15 43.00
C LEU A 580 7.05 -15.09 44.28
N GLN A 581 6.61 -14.31 45.28
CA GLN A 581 7.28 -14.21 46.57
C GLN A 581 7.19 -15.50 47.39
N ARG A 582 6.01 -16.13 47.47
CA ARG A 582 5.84 -17.43 48.15
C ARG A 582 6.69 -18.52 47.53
N LEU A 583 6.79 -18.54 46.21
CA LEU A 583 7.68 -19.46 45.49
C LEU A 583 9.15 -19.22 45.83
N LYS A 584 9.57 -17.95 45.98
CA LYS A 584 10.93 -17.58 46.42
C LYS A 584 11.22 -18.00 47.87
N GLU A 585 10.23 -17.91 48.76
CA GLU A 585 10.35 -18.23 50.19
C GLU A 585 10.32 -19.74 50.47
N ALA A 586 9.55 -20.52 49.70
CA ALA A 586 9.43 -21.96 49.86
C ALA A 586 10.71 -22.73 49.48
N HIS A 587 11.63 -22.08 48.76
CA HIS A 587 12.87 -22.70 48.31
C HIS A 587 14.07 -22.38 49.20
N ASP A 588 14.72 -23.42 49.70
CA ASP A 588 16.04 -23.30 50.33
C ASP A 588 17.09 -22.86 49.30
N THR A 589 17.95 -21.94 49.73
CA THR A 589 18.89 -21.08 48.98
C THR A 589 19.99 -21.81 48.17
N SER A 590 19.62 -22.74 47.29
CA SER A 590 20.53 -23.30 46.29
C SER A 590 20.53 -22.43 45.02
N VAL A 591 21.73 -21.99 44.61
CA VAL A 591 22.00 -21.09 43.47
C VAL A 591 21.40 -21.58 42.13
N ALA A 592 21.04 -22.86 42.02
CA ALA A 592 20.43 -23.46 40.83
C ALA A 592 18.92 -23.15 40.64
N TRP A 593 18.21 -22.67 41.67
CA TRP A 593 16.77 -22.39 41.59
C TRP A 593 16.45 -21.07 40.86
N ALA A 594 17.24 -20.02 41.09
CA ALA A 594 16.99 -18.68 40.56
C ALA A 594 17.05 -18.58 39.03
N GLY A 595 17.87 -19.39 38.36
CA GLY A 595 18.04 -19.30 36.90
C GLY A 595 17.00 -20.07 36.08
N THR A 596 16.57 -21.25 36.56
CA THR A 596 15.80 -22.20 35.74
C THR A 596 14.29 -22.07 35.94
N SER A 597 13.85 -21.85 37.19
CA SER A 597 12.42 -21.75 37.54
C SER A 597 11.87 -20.33 37.33
N ALA A 598 12.68 -19.29 37.56
CA ALA A 598 12.30 -17.91 37.23
C ALA A 598 12.17 -17.73 35.71
N ALA A 599 13.10 -18.29 34.92
CA ALA A 599 12.97 -18.34 33.47
C ALA A 599 11.71 -19.09 33.01
N LEU A 600 11.24 -20.11 33.74
CA LEU A 600 10.00 -20.81 33.44
C LEU A 600 8.75 -19.99 33.82
N LEU A 601 8.75 -19.30 34.96
CA LEU A 601 7.65 -18.41 35.35
C LEU A 601 7.57 -17.20 34.42
N ASP A 602 8.71 -16.64 34.00
CA ASP A 602 8.82 -15.66 32.92
C ASP A 602 8.32 -16.23 31.59
N ARG A 603 8.57 -17.52 31.32
CA ARG A 603 8.08 -18.18 30.10
C ARG A 603 6.57 -18.44 30.13
N ILE A 604 5.99 -18.77 31.28
CA ILE A 604 4.54 -18.96 31.47
C ILE A 604 3.82 -17.59 31.45
N GLY A 605 4.35 -16.58 32.13
CA GLY A 605 3.85 -15.21 32.06
C GLY A 605 4.03 -14.60 30.66
N GLY A 606 5.15 -14.88 30.01
CA GLY A 606 5.44 -14.51 28.62
C GLY A 606 4.45 -15.14 27.66
N LEU A 607 4.20 -16.45 27.77
CA LEU A 607 3.22 -17.19 26.96
C LEU A 607 1.83 -16.54 27.00
N VAL A 608 1.39 -16.17 28.21
CA VAL A 608 0.08 -15.58 28.46
C VAL A 608 -0.02 -14.16 27.90
N SER A 609 1.00 -13.34 28.13
CA SER A 609 1.09 -11.98 27.58
C SER A 609 1.18 -11.99 26.04
N GLU A 610 1.95 -12.91 25.46
CA GLU A 610 2.09 -13.10 24.01
C GLU A 610 0.75 -13.46 23.37
N VAL A 611 -0.06 -14.32 23.99
CA VAL A 611 -1.40 -14.69 23.50
C VAL A 611 -2.33 -13.48 23.43
N GLY A 612 -2.33 -12.63 24.45
CA GLY A 612 -3.17 -11.43 24.48
C GLY A 612 -2.72 -10.38 23.47
N GLN A 613 -1.41 -10.14 23.36
CA GLN A 613 -0.85 -9.24 22.34
C GLN A 613 -1.13 -9.76 20.93
N GLU A 614 -0.96 -11.06 20.72
CA GLU A 614 -1.21 -11.71 19.44
C GLU A 614 -2.67 -11.67 19.03
N LEU A 615 -3.59 -11.98 19.96
CA LEU A 615 -5.02 -11.83 19.70
C LEU A 615 -5.38 -10.39 19.35
N GLY A 616 -4.82 -9.41 20.09
CA GLY A 616 -4.96 -7.99 19.77
C GLY A 616 -4.49 -7.65 18.36
N MET A 617 -3.25 -8.02 18.02
CA MET A 617 -2.68 -7.80 16.67
C MET A 617 -3.51 -8.48 15.57
N LEU A 618 -4.09 -9.64 15.82
CA LEU A 618 -4.92 -10.36 14.85
C LEU A 618 -6.29 -9.70 14.68
N LEU A 619 -6.93 -9.30 15.78
CA LEU A 619 -8.20 -8.58 15.74
C LEU A 619 -8.05 -7.16 15.16
N ASP A 620 -6.89 -6.51 15.30
CA ASP A 620 -6.59 -5.23 14.67
C ASP A 620 -6.62 -5.30 13.14
N ARG A 621 -6.27 -6.47 12.57
CA ARG A 621 -6.36 -6.74 11.13
C ARG A 621 -7.77 -7.01 10.62
N VAL A 622 -8.77 -7.06 11.50
CA VAL A 622 -10.18 -7.21 11.11
C VAL A 622 -10.72 -5.89 10.61
N VAL A 623 -11.34 -5.93 9.44
CA VAL A 623 -11.94 -4.81 8.73
C VAL A 623 -13.39 -5.15 8.50
N TYR A 624 -14.27 -4.19 8.71
CA TYR A 624 -15.69 -4.43 8.60
C TYR A 624 -16.38 -3.38 7.76
N LEU A 625 -17.10 -3.87 6.75
CA LEU A 625 -17.87 -3.08 5.82
C LEU A 625 -19.34 -3.47 5.99
N GLY A 626 -20.09 -2.64 6.71
CA GLY A 626 -21.52 -2.85 6.94
C GLY A 626 -22.38 -2.74 5.67
N PRO A 627 -23.71 -2.96 5.77
CA PRO A 627 -24.60 -3.03 4.62
C PRO A 627 -24.81 -1.66 3.95
N LEU A 628 -24.88 -0.61 4.79
CA LEU A 628 -24.87 0.78 4.36
C LEU A 628 -23.51 1.38 4.69
N ARG A 629 -22.66 1.45 3.68
CA ARG A 629 -21.32 2.02 3.80
C ARG A 629 -21.41 3.53 3.71
N GLN A 630 -20.68 4.22 4.57
CA GLN A 630 -20.52 5.65 4.43
C GLN A 630 -19.86 5.93 3.08
N ALA A 631 -20.47 6.79 2.27
CA ALA A 631 -19.83 7.24 1.04
C ALA A 631 -18.50 7.93 1.41
N PRO A 632 -17.42 7.73 0.65
CA PRO A 632 -16.17 8.43 0.90
C PRO A 632 -16.43 9.94 0.95
N THR A 633 -15.89 10.61 1.96
CA THR A 633 -16.05 12.06 2.10
C THR A 633 -15.34 12.77 0.94
N ARG A 634 -15.86 13.93 0.54
CA ARG A 634 -15.27 14.71 -0.57
C ARG A 634 -13.80 15.08 -0.31
N ILE A 635 -13.47 15.28 0.97
CA ILE A 635 -12.16 15.67 1.46
C ILE A 635 -11.93 14.89 2.76
N SER A 636 -10.76 14.29 2.91
CA SER A 636 -10.30 13.63 4.13
C SER A 636 -9.13 14.42 4.71
N GLN A 637 -9.09 14.49 6.04
CA GLN A 637 -8.05 15.15 6.80
C GLN A 637 -7.24 14.12 7.57
N ARG A 638 -5.92 14.23 7.49
CA ARG A 638 -5.01 13.36 8.25
C ARG A 638 -5.18 13.63 9.75
N GLY A 639 -5.56 12.61 10.53
CA GLY A 639 -5.47 12.63 12.00
C GLY A 639 -6.75 12.79 12.83
N MET A 640 -7.95 12.52 12.33
CA MET A 640 -9.12 12.30 13.21
C MET A 640 -9.81 10.97 12.88
N VAL A 641 -9.80 10.07 13.88
CA VAL A 641 -10.37 8.71 13.95
C VAL A 641 -9.49 7.61 13.35
N ASP A 642 -8.95 6.80 14.25
CA ASP A 642 -8.12 5.61 14.02
C ASP A 642 -9.00 4.41 13.60
N ASP A 643 -9.63 4.50 12.43
CA ASP A 643 -10.37 3.39 11.79
C ASP A 643 -9.53 2.74 10.66
N GLY A 644 -8.22 2.94 10.70
CA GLY A 644 -7.27 2.16 9.90
C GLY A 644 -7.31 2.39 8.40
N LEU A 645 -7.73 3.56 7.90
CA LEU A 645 -7.63 3.88 6.47
C LEU A 645 -7.65 5.39 6.19
N ASP A 646 -6.46 5.93 6.04
CA ASP A 646 -6.25 7.21 5.36
C ASP A 646 -6.35 6.98 3.83
N ILE A 647 -7.45 6.35 3.37
CA ILE A 647 -7.62 5.82 2.00
C ILE A 647 -7.18 6.82 0.94
N PRO A 648 -7.65 8.09 0.99
CA PRO A 648 -7.29 9.04 -0.06
C PRO A 648 -5.80 9.37 -0.03
N PHE A 649 -5.14 9.37 1.12
CA PHE A 649 -3.70 9.57 1.25
C PHE A 649 -2.91 8.34 0.80
N HIS A 650 -3.37 7.15 1.16
CA HIS A 650 -2.78 5.92 0.66
C HIS A 650 -2.87 5.86 -0.88
N LEU A 651 -4.02 6.18 -1.44
CA LEU A 651 -4.24 6.22 -2.89
C LEU A 651 -3.55 7.41 -3.58
N LEU A 652 -3.34 8.54 -2.89
CA LEU A 652 -2.54 9.67 -3.40
C LEU A 652 -1.14 9.21 -3.79
N HIS A 653 -0.53 8.40 -2.93
CA HIS A 653 0.84 7.94 -3.10
C HIS A 653 0.94 6.56 -3.77
N ASN A 654 -0.19 5.88 -4.00
CA ASN A 654 -0.25 4.53 -4.55
C ASN A 654 -1.00 4.49 -5.90
N VAL A 655 -0.28 4.84 -6.97
CA VAL A 655 -0.78 4.83 -8.37
C VAL A 655 -1.27 3.44 -8.79
N SER A 656 -0.60 2.39 -8.33
CA SER A 656 -0.89 0.97 -8.57
C SER A 656 -2.30 0.63 -8.14
N GLN A 657 -2.60 0.97 -6.89
CA GLN A 657 -3.88 0.65 -6.31
C GLN A 657 -4.99 1.47 -6.95
N ARG A 658 -4.76 2.77 -7.26
CA ARG A 658 -5.73 3.55 -8.05
C ARG A 658 -6.05 2.89 -9.39
N ARG A 659 -5.05 2.32 -10.06
CA ARG A 659 -5.23 1.60 -11.32
C ARG A 659 -5.98 0.29 -11.13
N ILE A 660 -5.59 -0.55 -10.16
CA ILE A 660 -6.26 -1.82 -9.85
C ILE A 660 -7.73 -1.57 -9.50
N ILE A 661 -7.99 -0.58 -8.64
CA ILE A 661 -9.35 -0.18 -8.27
C ILE A 661 -10.12 0.35 -9.49
N SER A 662 -9.47 1.15 -10.36
CA SER A 662 -10.09 1.62 -11.61
C SER A 662 -10.40 0.48 -12.58
N GLN A 663 -9.55 -0.55 -12.64
CA GLN A 663 -9.77 -1.73 -13.47
C GLN A 663 -10.95 -2.53 -12.93
N HIS A 664 -11.00 -2.79 -11.63
CA HIS A 664 -12.12 -3.48 -11.00
C HIS A 664 -13.45 -2.72 -11.16
N LEU A 665 -13.43 -1.39 -11.11
CA LEU A 665 -14.60 -0.58 -11.46
C LEU A 665 -15.05 -0.86 -12.90
N GLN A 666 -14.11 -0.91 -13.86
CA GLN A 666 -14.44 -1.23 -15.26
C GLN A 666 -14.95 -2.66 -15.44
N ASP A 667 -14.35 -3.63 -14.75
CA ASP A 667 -14.76 -5.05 -14.81
C ASP A 667 -16.18 -5.24 -14.26
N LEU A 668 -16.54 -4.46 -13.23
CA LEU A 668 -17.92 -4.33 -12.72
C LEU A 668 -18.86 -3.58 -13.69
N GLY A 669 -18.42 -3.23 -14.90
CA GLY A 669 -19.19 -2.46 -15.87
C GLY A 669 -19.40 -0.99 -15.47
N MET A 670 -18.63 -0.49 -14.51
CA MET A 670 -18.64 0.91 -14.08
C MET A 670 -17.52 1.67 -14.80
N HIS A 671 -17.88 2.55 -15.72
CA HIS A 671 -16.91 3.29 -16.53
C HIS A 671 -16.27 4.47 -15.78
N TYR A 672 -15.75 4.24 -14.57
CA TYR A 672 -15.08 5.25 -13.76
C TYR A 672 -13.60 4.94 -13.59
N ARG A 673 -12.77 5.97 -13.68
CA ARG A 673 -11.37 5.95 -13.26
C ARG A 673 -11.25 6.65 -11.91
N LEU A 674 -10.69 5.96 -10.92
CA LEU A 674 -10.42 6.51 -9.61
C LEU A 674 -9.08 7.24 -9.61
N ASP A 675 -9.09 8.43 -9.02
CA ASP A 675 -7.91 9.24 -8.77
C ASP A 675 -7.94 9.79 -7.34
N ALA A 676 -6.79 10.22 -6.85
CA ALA A 676 -6.65 10.90 -5.57
C ALA A 676 -5.86 12.20 -5.78
N VAL A 677 -6.35 13.30 -5.24
CA VAL A 677 -5.78 14.64 -5.44
C VAL A 677 -5.51 15.35 -4.10
N PRO A 678 -4.35 16.04 -3.96
CA PRO A 678 -4.10 16.85 -2.79
C PRO A 678 -5.02 18.07 -2.80
N VAL A 679 -5.56 18.45 -1.66
CA VAL A 679 -6.44 19.61 -1.51
C VAL A 679 -5.64 20.75 -0.91
N VAL A 680 -5.27 21.74 -1.74
CA VAL A 680 -4.51 22.91 -1.32
C VAL A 680 -5.46 23.96 -0.73
N THR A 681 -5.25 24.39 0.52
CA THR A 681 -5.99 25.52 1.09
C THR A 681 -5.36 26.85 0.60
N PRO A 682 -6.17 27.87 0.23
CA PRO A 682 -5.65 29.12 -0.35
C PRO A 682 -4.74 29.97 0.58
N SER A 683 -4.50 29.55 1.81
CA SER A 683 -3.97 30.44 2.86
C SER A 683 -2.59 30.06 3.41
N GLY A 684 -1.99 28.92 3.06
CA GLY A 684 -0.63 28.55 3.52
C GLY A 684 -0.44 28.33 5.02
N ASP A 685 -1.36 28.79 5.87
CA ASP A 685 -1.42 28.49 7.31
C ASP A 685 -2.05 27.11 7.51
N SER A 686 -1.19 26.11 7.75
CA SER A 686 -1.57 24.72 8.04
C SER A 686 -2.11 24.55 9.48
N LEU A 687 -3.18 25.28 9.84
CA LEU A 687 -3.98 24.97 11.03
C LEU A 687 -4.80 23.68 10.85
N VAL A 688 -5.12 23.36 9.60
CA VAL A 688 -5.77 22.12 9.15
C VAL A 688 -4.69 21.34 8.43
N GLY A 689 -4.35 20.12 8.86
CA GLY A 689 -3.25 19.32 8.31
C GLY A 689 -3.37 18.99 6.81
N GLU A 690 -2.54 18.08 6.31
CA GLU A 690 -2.63 17.63 4.91
C GLU A 690 -4.05 17.14 4.59
N LEU A 691 -4.57 17.52 3.42
CA LEU A 691 -5.92 17.19 2.93
C LEU A 691 -5.84 16.45 1.59
N ALA A 692 -6.65 15.41 1.43
CA ALA A 692 -6.71 14.58 0.23
C ALA A 692 -8.17 14.32 -0.18
N GLY A 693 -8.45 14.33 -1.48
CA GLY A 693 -9.77 14.04 -2.02
C GLY A 693 -9.73 12.92 -3.06
N LEU A 694 -10.71 12.02 -3.05
CA LEU A 694 -10.92 11.06 -4.12
C LEU A 694 -11.72 11.69 -5.26
N VAL A 695 -11.34 11.39 -6.48
CA VAL A 695 -12.01 11.89 -7.70
C VAL A 695 -12.29 10.72 -8.62
N LEU A 696 -13.56 10.55 -9.01
CA LEU A 696 -13.97 9.59 -10.03
C LEU A 696 -14.14 10.33 -11.35
N THR A 697 -13.47 9.88 -12.41
CA THR A 697 -13.65 10.42 -13.76
C THR A 697 -14.48 9.45 -14.57
N ASP A 698 -15.65 9.86 -15.06
CA ASP A 698 -16.44 9.05 -16.00
C ASP A 698 -15.69 8.97 -17.32
N SER A 699 -15.28 7.77 -17.71
CA SER A 699 -14.46 7.51 -18.88
C SER A 699 -15.21 7.74 -20.21
N ARG A 700 -16.54 7.80 -20.17
CA ARG A 700 -17.37 8.05 -21.36
C ARG A 700 -17.55 9.54 -21.64
N THR A 701 -17.65 10.34 -20.59
CA THR A 701 -17.99 11.77 -20.69
C THR A 701 -16.83 12.70 -20.30
N GLY A 702 -15.80 12.17 -19.63
CA GLY A 702 -14.70 12.95 -19.06
C GLY A 702 -15.07 13.74 -17.81
N VAL A 703 -16.31 13.64 -17.31
CA VAL A 703 -16.79 14.39 -16.16
C VAL A 703 -16.13 13.87 -14.88
N ARG A 704 -15.53 14.80 -14.13
CA ARG A 704 -14.95 14.52 -12.80
C ARG A 704 -16.02 14.71 -11.74
N LEU A 705 -16.16 13.72 -10.88
CA LEU A 705 -17.16 13.62 -9.83
C LEU A 705 -16.48 13.29 -8.51
N SER A 706 -17.06 13.75 -7.40
CA SER A 706 -16.71 13.19 -6.10
C SER A 706 -17.36 11.81 -5.93
N PRO A 707 -16.80 10.89 -5.11
CA PRO A 707 -17.49 9.67 -4.71
C PRO A 707 -18.86 9.90 -4.05
N SER A 708 -19.12 11.10 -3.53
CA SER A 708 -20.46 11.48 -3.04
C SER A 708 -21.47 11.76 -4.16
N ASP A 709 -21.00 11.98 -5.38
CA ASP A 709 -21.80 12.49 -6.51
C ASP A 709 -22.07 11.42 -7.58
N VAL A 710 -21.61 10.19 -7.36
CA VAL A 710 -21.91 9.03 -8.23
C VAL A 710 -23.18 8.31 -7.78
N GLY A 711 -23.72 7.47 -8.68
CA GLY A 711 -24.90 6.66 -8.38
C GLY A 711 -24.71 5.80 -7.14
N PHE A 712 -25.79 5.59 -6.38
CA PHE A 712 -25.76 4.96 -5.06
C PHE A 712 -25.04 3.60 -5.04
N GLY A 713 -25.22 2.75 -6.05
CA GLY A 713 -24.51 1.46 -6.13
C GLY A 713 -22.98 1.59 -6.21
N VAL A 714 -22.48 2.61 -6.92
CA VAL A 714 -21.04 2.88 -7.06
C VAL A 714 -20.44 3.32 -5.72
N SER A 715 -21.13 4.21 -5.00
CA SER A 715 -20.66 4.69 -3.69
C SER A 715 -20.69 3.60 -2.63
N GLN A 716 -21.56 2.60 -2.77
CA GLN A 716 -21.64 1.44 -1.87
C GLN A 716 -20.58 0.37 -2.18
N VAL A 717 -20.22 0.13 -3.44
CA VAL A 717 -19.23 -0.91 -3.78
C VAL A 717 -17.79 -0.41 -3.71
N LEU A 718 -17.56 0.89 -3.94
CA LEU A 718 -16.20 1.45 -3.98
C LEU A 718 -15.39 1.16 -2.70
N PRO A 719 -15.93 1.33 -1.47
CA PRO A 719 -15.20 0.96 -0.26
C PRO A 719 -14.77 -0.52 -0.26
N ILE A 720 -15.61 -1.43 -0.75
CA ILE A 720 -15.29 -2.87 -0.84
C ILE A 720 -14.09 -3.07 -1.76
N ILE A 721 -14.14 -2.53 -2.98
CA ILE A 721 -13.06 -2.68 -3.97
C ILE A 721 -11.75 -2.14 -3.40
N VAL A 722 -11.80 -0.97 -2.77
CA VAL A 722 -10.61 -0.33 -2.21
C VAL A 722 -10.01 -1.18 -1.10
N GLU A 723 -10.81 -1.70 -0.19
CA GLU A 723 -10.35 -2.52 0.93
C GLU A 723 -9.73 -3.85 0.46
N LEU A 724 -10.39 -4.52 -0.48
CA LEU A 724 -9.91 -5.78 -1.05
C LEU A 724 -8.59 -5.61 -1.80
N ALA A 725 -8.41 -4.47 -2.47
CA ALA A 725 -7.21 -4.16 -3.25
C ALA A 725 -6.07 -3.59 -2.39
N ALA A 726 -6.40 -2.77 -1.39
CA ALA A 726 -5.41 -2.04 -0.60
C ALA A 726 -4.77 -2.87 0.50
N ARG A 727 -5.53 -3.80 1.10
CA ARG A 727 -5.08 -4.58 2.25
C ARG A 727 -4.44 -5.89 1.88
N ARG A 728 -3.54 -6.33 2.75
CA ARG A 728 -2.86 -7.62 2.67
C ARG A 728 -2.93 -8.34 4.00
N GLN A 729 -3.01 -9.67 3.97
CA GLN A 729 -3.05 -10.53 5.16
C GLN A 729 -4.04 -10.06 6.24
N SER A 730 -5.18 -9.53 5.80
CA SER A 730 -6.23 -8.93 6.65
C SER A 730 -7.50 -9.77 6.64
N ILE A 731 -8.36 -9.63 7.64
CA ILE A 731 -9.67 -10.28 7.70
C ILE A 731 -10.72 -9.24 7.31
N ILE A 732 -11.28 -9.35 6.12
CA ILE A 732 -12.23 -8.40 5.55
C ILE A 732 -13.63 -9.00 5.65
N MET A 733 -14.46 -8.40 6.50
CA MET A 733 -15.85 -8.78 6.70
C MET A 733 -16.76 -7.82 5.93
N VAL A 734 -17.67 -8.36 5.12
CA VAL A 734 -18.54 -7.54 4.26
C VAL A 734 -20.00 -7.97 4.43
N GLU A 735 -20.87 -7.03 4.81
CA GLU A 735 -22.31 -7.26 4.88
C GLU A 735 -23.01 -6.76 3.62
N GLN A 736 -23.85 -7.63 3.07
CA GLN A 736 -24.77 -7.39 1.97
C GLN A 736 -24.12 -6.57 0.83
N PRO A 737 -23.00 -7.05 0.27
CA PRO A 737 -22.26 -6.32 -0.76
C PRO A 737 -23.07 -6.09 -2.05
N GLU A 738 -24.12 -6.88 -2.28
CA GLU A 738 -24.97 -6.84 -3.46
C GLU A 738 -26.01 -5.71 -3.49
N ILE A 739 -26.26 -5.03 -2.37
CA ILE A 739 -27.34 -4.03 -2.29
C ILE A 739 -27.05 -2.89 -3.28
N HIS A 740 -28.06 -2.57 -4.10
CA HIS A 740 -28.01 -1.56 -5.16
C HIS A 740 -27.06 -1.87 -6.33
N LEU A 741 -26.61 -3.12 -6.47
CA LEU A 741 -25.89 -3.62 -7.65
C LEU A 741 -26.80 -4.42 -8.57
N HIS A 742 -26.57 -4.25 -9.88
CA HIS A 742 -27.20 -5.09 -10.89
C HIS A 742 -26.72 -6.55 -10.75
N PRO A 743 -27.57 -7.57 -10.95
CA PRO A 743 -27.20 -9.00 -10.82
C PRO A 743 -25.87 -9.40 -11.48
N GLY A 744 -25.62 -8.95 -12.71
CA GLY A 744 -24.36 -9.21 -13.40
C GLY A 744 -23.13 -8.64 -12.69
N MET A 745 -23.25 -7.49 -12.03
CA MET A 745 -22.16 -6.89 -11.24
C MET A 745 -21.93 -7.64 -9.93
N GLN A 746 -22.98 -8.26 -9.37
CA GLN A 746 -22.84 -9.11 -8.18
C GLN A 746 -21.96 -10.33 -8.50
N ALA A 747 -22.08 -10.92 -9.69
CA ALA A 747 -21.20 -12.00 -10.12
C ALA A 747 -19.74 -11.53 -10.21
N GLU A 748 -19.45 -10.41 -10.85
CA GLU A 748 -18.08 -9.89 -10.94
C GLU A 748 -17.46 -9.57 -9.56
N LEU A 749 -18.28 -9.23 -8.57
CA LEU A 749 -17.82 -9.03 -7.19
C LEU A 749 -17.29 -10.33 -6.54
N ALA A 750 -17.76 -11.51 -6.95
CA ALA A 750 -17.18 -12.77 -6.50
C ALA A 750 -15.73 -12.93 -6.98
N ASP A 751 -15.42 -12.51 -8.20
CA ASP A 751 -14.05 -12.57 -8.73
C ASP A 751 -13.12 -11.65 -7.92
N LEU A 752 -13.59 -10.48 -7.50
CA LEU A 752 -12.82 -9.59 -6.61
C LEU A 752 -12.53 -10.23 -5.25
N PHE A 753 -13.49 -10.97 -4.69
CA PHE A 753 -13.26 -11.71 -3.46
C PHE A 753 -12.23 -12.82 -3.65
N ILE A 754 -12.28 -13.54 -4.77
CA ILE A 754 -11.30 -14.59 -5.13
C ILE A 754 -9.89 -13.98 -5.26
N ASP A 755 -9.76 -12.87 -5.98
CA ASP A 755 -8.49 -12.18 -6.15
C ASP A 755 -7.89 -11.74 -4.81
N SER A 756 -8.74 -11.27 -3.89
CA SER A 756 -8.30 -10.81 -2.57
C SER A 756 -7.81 -11.95 -1.67
N VAL A 757 -8.44 -13.13 -1.76
CA VAL A 757 -8.04 -14.30 -0.94
C VAL A 757 -6.88 -15.09 -1.53
N ASN A 758 -6.48 -14.78 -2.78
CA ASN A 758 -5.39 -15.46 -3.46
C ASN A 758 -4.09 -15.42 -2.62
N PRO A 759 -3.52 -16.57 -2.23
CA PRO A 759 -2.30 -16.63 -1.43
C PRO A 759 -1.08 -15.99 -2.09
N SER A 760 -1.03 -16.01 -3.43
CA SER A 760 0.01 -15.35 -4.23
C SER A 760 -0.22 -13.84 -4.37
N GLY A 761 -1.42 -13.36 -4.04
CA GLY A 761 -1.81 -11.94 -4.13
C GLY A 761 -1.84 -11.28 -2.76
N ASN A 762 -3.01 -10.77 -2.37
CA ASN A 762 -3.19 -10.07 -1.11
C ASN A 762 -3.29 -11.01 0.10
N ALA A 763 -3.60 -12.29 -0.12
CA ALA A 763 -3.72 -13.32 0.93
C ALA A 763 -4.64 -12.88 2.09
N ASN A 764 -5.72 -12.16 1.78
CA ASN A 764 -6.72 -11.78 2.76
C ASN A 764 -7.63 -12.96 3.10
N GLN A 765 -8.34 -12.85 4.22
CA GLN A 765 -9.52 -13.64 4.50
C GLN A 765 -10.74 -12.78 4.24
N VAL A 766 -11.73 -13.30 3.52
CA VAL A 766 -12.96 -12.58 3.19
C VAL A 766 -14.16 -13.34 3.74
N ILE A 767 -14.93 -12.70 4.63
CA ILE A 767 -16.15 -13.26 5.22
C ILE A 767 -17.32 -12.37 4.82
N VAL A 768 -18.25 -12.91 4.03
CA VAL A 768 -19.33 -12.14 3.43
C VAL A 768 -20.67 -12.63 3.93
N GLU A 769 -21.48 -11.76 4.52
CA GLU A 769 -22.92 -12.01 4.66
C GLU A 769 -23.63 -11.56 3.38
N THR A 770 -24.37 -12.45 2.72
CA THR A 770 -25.01 -12.12 1.45
C THR A 770 -26.32 -12.90 1.24
N HIS A 771 -27.17 -12.33 0.39
CA HIS A 771 -28.39 -12.91 -0.15
C HIS A 771 -28.30 -13.10 -1.68
N SER A 772 -27.14 -12.87 -2.28
CA SER A 772 -26.95 -12.93 -3.74
C SER A 772 -26.74 -14.36 -4.21
N GLU A 773 -27.68 -14.86 -5.00
CA GLU A 773 -27.51 -16.09 -5.78
C GLU A 773 -26.38 -15.96 -6.81
N ASN A 774 -26.23 -14.79 -7.43
CA ASN A 774 -25.23 -14.55 -8.48
C ASN A 774 -23.79 -14.72 -7.97
N LEU A 775 -23.53 -14.35 -6.70
CA LEU A 775 -22.24 -14.60 -6.06
C LEU A 775 -21.94 -16.10 -5.96
N VAL A 776 -22.92 -16.90 -5.53
CA VAL A 776 -22.78 -18.37 -5.42
C VAL A 776 -22.55 -18.98 -6.79
N LEU A 777 -23.38 -18.64 -7.77
CA LEU A 777 -23.28 -19.18 -9.13
C LEU A 777 -21.92 -18.85 -9.76
N ARG A 778 -21.40 -17.63 -9.55
CA ARG A 778 -20.05 -17.28 -10.03
C ARG A 778 -18.98 -18.10 -9.32
N LEU A 779 -19.08 -18.29 -8.00
CA LEU A 779 -18.13 -19.11 -7.25
C LEU A 779 -18.12 -20.57 -7.72
N GLN A 780 -19.29 -21.20 -7.88
CA GLN A 780 -19.37 -22.57 -8.40
C GLN A 780 -18.69 -22.68 -9.77
N ARG A 781 -18.94 -21.71 -10.65
CA ARG A 781 -18.25 -21.64 -11.95
C ARG A 781 -16.73 -21.50 -11.80
N ARG A 782 -16.24 -20.66 -10.89
CA ARG A 782 -14.80 -20.44 -10.67
C ARG A 782 -14.09 -21.64 -10.07
N ILE A 783 -14.78 -22.40 -9.23
CA ILE A 783 -14.29 -23.71 -8.74
C ILE A 783 -14.16 -24.67 -9.92
N LYS A 784 -15.21 -24.79 -10.74
CA LYS A 784 -15.21 -25.62 -11.95
C LYS A 784 -14.11 -25.24 -12.94
N ASP A 785 -13.84 -23.94 -13.09
CA ASP A 785 -12.80 -23.40 -13.95
C ASP A 785 -11.38 -23.57 -13.35
N GLY A 786 -11.26 -24.02 -12.09
CA GLY A 786 -9.98 -24.21 -11.39
C GLY A 786 -9.33 -22.89 -10.94
N THR A 787 -10.10 -21.81 -10.81
CA THR A 787 -9.60 -20.49 -10.35
C THR A 787 -9.45 -20.43 -8.83
N ILE A 788 -10.28 -21.18 -8.09
CA ILE A 788 -10.24 -21.31 -6.64
C ILE A 788 -10.60 -22.75 -6.24
N ASP A 789 -9.92 -23.30 -5.23
CA ASP A 789 -10.21 -24.64 -4.74
C ASP A 789 -11.49 -24.65 -3.87
N ALA A 790 -12.27 -25.73 -3.97
CA ALA A 790 -13.49 -25.90 -3.17
C ALA A 790 -13.23 -25.85 -1.65
N ASP A 791 -12.06 -26.32 -1.21
CA ASP A 791 -11.64 -26.29 0.20
C ASP A 791 -11.35 -24.87 0.72
N ASP A 792 -10.99 -23.95 -0.17
CA ASP A 792 -10.76 -22.54 0.17
C ASP A 792 -12.06 -21.73 0.23
N VAL A 793 -13.21 -22.38 -0.01
CA VAL A 793 -14.55 -21.79 0.06
C VAL A 793 -15.39 -22.48 1.14
N SER A 794 -16.07 -21.67 1.96
CA SER A 794 -17.09 -22.15 2.89
C SER A 794 -18.42 -21.45 2.66
N ILE A 795 -19.48 -22.23 2.42
CA ILE A 795 -20.86 -21.74 2.37
C ILE A 795 -21.54 -22.13 3.68
N ILE A 796 -21.91 -21.13 4.48
CA ILE A 796 -22.53 -21.29 5.78
C ILE A 796 -23.98 -20.86 5.71
N TYR A 797 -24.92 -21.75 6.03
CA TYR A 797 -26.33 -21.45 6.12
C TYR A 797 -26.75 -21.38 7.59
N ILE A 798 -27.40 -20.28 7.98
CA ILE A 798 -27.91 -20.06 9.33
C ILE A 798 -29.45 -20.02 9.28
N ASP A 799 -30.08 -20.95 9.99
CA ASP A 799 -31.54 -21.04 10.09
C ASP A 799 -32.00 -20.92 11.54
N GLN A 800 -33.30 -20.82 11.78
CA GLN A 800 -33.91 -21.01 13.09
C GLN A 800 -34.74 -22.27 13.10
N ASN A 801 -34.56 -23.08 14.15
CA ASN A 801 -35.46 -24.20 14.38
C ASN A 801 -36.85 -23.71 14.86
N HIS A 802 -37.81 -24.62 15.00
CA HIS A 802 -39.18 -24.31 15.44
C HIS A 802 -39.27 -23.65 16.84
N GLU A 803 -38.20 -23.70 17.64
CA GLU A 803 -38.09 -23.04 18.95
C GLU A 803 -37.46 -21.64 18.86
N GLY A 804 -37.15 -21.15 17.65
CA GLY A 804 -36.48 -19.87 17.42
C GLY A 804 -34.98 -19.88 17.70
N LYS A 805 -34.38 -21.05 17.93
CA LYS A 805 -32.93 -21.18 18.17
C LYS A 805 -32.18 -21.23 16.84
N GLY A 806 -31.17 -20.38 16.69
CA GLY A 806 -30.30 -20.35 15.53
C GLY A 806 -29.51 -21.65 15.38
N THR A 807 -29.55 -22.27 14.21
CA THR A 807 -28.79 -23.47 13.81
C THR A 807 -27.86 -23.11 12.67
N VAL A 808 -26.65 -23.69 12.65
CA VAL A 808 -25.65 -23.42 11.61
C VAL A 808 -25.35 -24.71 10.84
N ARG A 809 -25.36 -24.65 9.51
CA ARG A 809 -25.01 -25.75 8.62
C ARG A 809 -23.97 -25.28 7.59
N ARG A 810 -22.88 -26.03 7.44
CA ARG A 810 -21.99 -25.87 6.27
C ARG A 810 -22.59 -26.63 5.10
N LEU A 811 -22.70 -25.97 3.95
CA LEU A 811 -23.03 -26.60 2.66
C LEU A 811 -21.72 -26.90 1.95
N ARG A 812 -21.45 -28.18 1.70
CA ARG A 812 -20.21 -28.63 1.06
C ARG A 812 -20.33 -28.55 -0.45
N LEU A 813 -19.21 -28.17 -1.07
CA LEU A 813 -19.01 -28.14 -2.51
C LEU A 813 -18.05 -29.27 -2.88
N ASP A 814 -18.22 -29.85 -4.06
CA ASP A 814 -17.23 -30.76 -4.64
C ASP A 814 -16.23 -30.00 -5.54
N ASP A 815 -15.26 -30.74 -6.09
CA ASP A 815 -14.21 -30.20 -6.96
C ASP A 815 -14.74 -29.60 -8.28
N SER A 816 -16.01 -29.86 -8.63
CA SER A 816 -16.69 -29.27 -9.78
C SER A 816 -17.50 -28.02 -9.44
N GLY A 817 -17.53 -27.66 -8.15
CA GLY A 817 -18.32 -26.56 -7.62
C GLY A 817 -19.79 -26.91 -7.39
N ASP A 818 -20.19 -28.18 -7.47
CA ASP A 818 -21.58 -28.58 -7.23
C ASP A 818 -21.82 -28.82 -5.73
N PHE A 819 -23.03 -28.53 -5.25
CA PHE A 819 -23.41 -28.75 -3.85
C PHE A 819 -23.61 -30.24 -3.56
N LEU A 820 -22.88 -30.75 -2.58
CA LEU A 820 -23.05 -32.11 -2.05
C LEU A 820 -24.20 -32.22 -1.05
N ASP A 821 -24.60 -31.09 -0.47
CA ASP A 821 -25.63 -30.99 0.54
C ASP A 821 -26.86 -30.27 -0.01
N GLU A 822 -28.05 -30.78 0.31
CA GLU A 822 -29.29 -30.09 -0.03
C GLU A 822 -29.41 -28.75 0.71
N TRP A 823 -29.78 -27.71 -0.03
CA TRP A 823 -30.09 -26.39 0.51
C TRP A 823 -31.33 -26.46 1.41
N PRO A 824 -31.28 -25.89 2.62
CA PRO A 824 -32.45 -25.82 3.49
C PRO A 824 -33.57 -25.01 2.82
N HIS A 825 -34.78 -25.60 2.72
CA HIS A 825 -35.94 -25.06 1.98
C HIS A 825 -35.74 -25.01 0.45
N GLY A 826 -34.68 -25.66 -0.04
CA GLY A 826 -34.23 -25.70 -1.44
C GLY A 826 -33.48 -24.45 -1.88
N PHE A 827 -32.72 -24.57 -2.97
CA PHE A 827 -31.86 -23.48 -3.45
C PHE A 827 -32.69 -22.48 -4.25
N PHE A 828 -33.08 -21.38 -3.61
CA PHE A 828 -33.86 -20.30 -4.23
C PHE A 828 -35.13 -20.80 -4.93
N VAL A 829 -35.81 -21.77 -4.31
CA VAL A 829 -37.01 -22.45 -4.85
C VAL A 829 -38.12 -21.46 -5.15
N GLU A 830 -38.17 -20.34 -4.43
CA GLU A 830 -39.13 -19.27 -4.65
C GLU A 830 -39.08 -18.75 -6.09
N GLN A 831 -37.90 -18.67 -6.73
CA GLN A 831 -37.81 -18.30 -8.15
C GLN A 831 -38.42 -19.37 -9.07
N PHE A 832 -38.21 -20.65 -8.75
CA PHE A 832 -38.80 -21.75 -9.50
C PHE A 832 -40.32 -21.81 -9.31
N GLU A 833 -40.81 -21.61 -8.09
CA GLU A 833 -42.24 -21.53 -7.78
C GLU A 833 -42.91 -20.34 -8.47
N GLU A 834 -42.25 -19.18 -8.55
CA GLU A 834 -42.77 -18.02 -9.28
C GLU A 834 -42.74 -18.23 -10.81
N LEU A 835 -41.75 -18.96 -11.34
CA LEU A 835 -41.64 -19.26 -12.78
C LEU A 835 -42.60 -20.36 -13.25
N PHE A 836 -42.86 -21.36 -12.41
CA PHE A 836 -43.55 -22.59 -12.81
C PHE A 836 -44.85 -22.88 -12.01
N GLY A 837 -45.15 -22.13 -10.95
CA GLY A 837 -46.26 -22.34 -10.03
C GLY A 837 -45.99 -23.45 -9.00
N GLU A 838 -46.80 -23.50 -7.92
CA GLU A 838 -46.82 -24.65 -6.99
C GLU A 838 -47.20 -25.92 -7.78
N TYR A 839 -46.33 -26.94 -7.75
CA TYR A 839 -46.60 -28.26 -8.31
C TYR A 839 -47.46 -29.12 -7.38
#